data_AF-A0AAD7QX73-F1
#
_entry.id   AF-A0AAD7QX73-F1
#
_cell.length_a   1.000
_cell.length_b   1.000
_cell.length_c   1.000
_cell.angle_alpha   90.00
_cell.angle_beta   90.00
_cell.angle_gamma   90.00
#
_symmetry.space_group_name_H-M   'P 1'
#
loop_
_entity.id
_entity.type
_entity.pdbx_description
1 polymer ?
#
loop_
_entity_poly.entity_id
_entity_poly.type
_entity_poly.pdbx_seq_one_letter_code
_entity_poly.pdbx_strand_id
1 'polypeptide(L)'
;MSLSYGTQDWIEGGVITAVILLNIVIGFVQDYKAEKTMQSLLSLSAPVATIIRDGQLLKVPSQDIVVGDIVKIKVGDVVPADLRIFEGMNLECDEALLTGESLAVAKTPAMAFDDPAIPLGDRTNMCYSSSTVTKGRATGIVVGTGMRTEVGKIADMLNSKQGSDMVARTDDSSSTSSSRHYRRHWNKFKYTLKNSLGLIGTPLQVKLSKFAILLFALALLLAIIVFSASRWMVDNDVLIYGICVAVAVIPESLIAVLTITLSVATKAMAKGHVLVRKMQALEALGGVTDICSDKTGTLTQGKMITRRVWIPALGDDQTISVSGTTSPFSPQSGYLEIGGQRVDPTDVIKRNGVDTLAMFLNAVGLCNLAKIELKMPSSDTSDTDEKSRHHDSRRHSHTESTQKLEWAAYGEPTEISLQVFAMRFNSGREELQERGWKLIAEHPFDSVIKRMSVVYESPSGKRIVFTKGAVETLSNSLDASSYNSDEVLSRVNLMTQDGLRVLCVAYRLLPPYSDVDVSKRESVEDSLIFLGLAGLYDPPRLETRGAVLKSQRAGIRVHMLTGDHPGTARAIAYETGILSDTMPVASKSHAVMVAADFDAMSDAEVDALPGLPVVIARCAPSTKVRMVEALHRRKAFCVMTGDGVNDSPALKRADVGIAMGLNGSDVAKDASDMVLTDDDFASIVRAIEEGRRLFDNIQKFLVHLLISNISQVILLLCGLAFKDGNGVSVFPLSPLEILWANMITSSFLAMGLGMEEAQPDIMLRPPHDLKVGVFTWEVITDKMIYGTTMGILCLASFVIVIFGGNRGDLGTDCNHGYNETCEPVFHARAVSFAVLSFLLLLTAWEVKHFGRSLFNLDPLRHHGPFSVFPALYYNKFLFWAVVGGFLGTFPVIYIPVVNKDVFKHLGLSWEWGVVAGACVIYLLVVETWKAIKRRIGLWSGKSMLTPELLLEAEHGAAGDSASNMSTMSSTSSASGGGYVVTDESGPWAEAGNHSKEKTEVVNVQTRQVHKT
;
A
#
# COMPACT_ATOMS: atom_id res chain seq x y z
N MET A 1 -36.52 -19.52 17.64
CA MET A 1 -36.55 -19.64 19.11
C MET A 1 -37.94 -19.44 19.67
N SER A 2 -38.48 -18.22 19.76
CA SER A 2 -39.79 -17.95 20.40
C SER A 2 -40.94 -18.78 19.84
N LEU A 3 -40.93 -19.05 18.53
CA LEU A 3 -41.93 -19.90 17.90
C LEU A 3 -41.82 -21.37 18.33
N SER A 4 -40.62 -21.94 18.35
CA SER A 4 -40.37 -23.34 18.72
C SER A 4 -40.65 -23.60 20.21
N TYR A 5 -40.35 -22.64 21.09
CA TYR A 5 -40.81 -22.69 22.48
C TYR A 5 -42.34 -22.53 22.59
N GLY A 6 -42.95 -21.75 21.70
CA GLY A 6 -44.40 -21.60 21.61
C GLY A 6 -45.14 -22.85 21.12
N THR A 7 -44.52 -23.65 20.25
CA THR A 7 -45.05 -24.93 19.75
C THR A 7 -44.71 -26.12 20.66
N GLN A 8 -44.12 -25.87 21.84
CA GLN A 8 -43.68 -26.90 22.81
C GLN A 8 -42.62 -27.89 22.28
N ASP A 9 -41.88 -27.54 21.22
CA ASP A 9 -40.72 -28.31 20.76
C ASP A 9 -39.45 -27.83 21.49
N TRP A 10 -39.30 -28.30 22.74
CA TRP A 10 -38.24 -27.86 23.64
C TRP A 10 -36.83 -28.24 23.17
N ILE A 11 -36.70 -29.34 22.43
CA ILE A 11 -35.43 -29.86 21.95
C ILE A 11 -34.95 -28.98 20.79
N GLU A 12 -35.79 -28.80 19.76
CA GLU A 12 -35.44 -27.97 18.61
C GLU A 12 -35.20 -26.51 19.03
N GLY A 13 -36.05 -25.98 19.92
CA GLY A 13 -35.93 -24.63 20.46
C GLY A 13 -34.63 -24.41 21.22
N GLY A 14 -34.25 -25.36 22.07
CA GLY A 14 -33.01 -25.35 22.85
C GLY A 14 -31.76 -25.39 21.97
N VAL A 15 -31.73 -26.28 20.97
CA VAL A 15 -30.59 -26.42 20.06
C VAL A 15 -30.42 -25.18 19.19
N ILE A 16 -31.51 -24.66 18.60
CA ILE A 16 -31.45 -23.41 17.82
C ILE A 16 -30.97 -22.24 18.69
N THR A 17 -31.45 -22.15 19.94
CA THR A 17 -30.95 -21.15 20.91
C THR A 17 -29.45 -21.28 21.14
N ALA A 18 -28.96 -22.49 21.39
CA ALA A 18 -27.55 -22.74 21.65
C ALA A 18 -26.67 -22.40 20.43
N VAL A 19 -27.08 -22.80 19.22
CA VAL A 19 -26.32 -22.55 17.97
C VAL A 19 -26.24 -21.05 17.66
N ILE A 20 -27.35 -20.33 17.78
CA ILE A 20 -27.37 -18.88 17.53
C ILE A 20 -26.56 -18.14 18.60
N LEU A 21 -26.67 -18.51 19.88
CA LEU A 21 -25.89 -17.89 20.95
C LEU A 21 -24.39 -18.16 20.76
N LEU A 22 -24.03 -19.40 20.43
CA LEU A 22 -22.65 -19.77 20.10
C LEU A 22 -22.11 -18.92 18.95
N ASN A 23 -22.89 -18.69 17.90
CA ASN A 23 -22.48 -17.85 16.78
C ASN A 23 -22.35 -16.37 17.15
N ILE A 24 -23.26 -15.83 17.96
CA ILE A 24 -23.13 -14.46 18.47
C ILE A 24 -21.83 -14.32 19.27
N VAL A 25 -21.52 -15.30 20.13
CA VAL A 25 -20.28 -15.30 20.92
C VAL A 25 -19.04 -15.45 20.03
N ILE A 26 -19.02 -16.41 19.10
CA ILE A 26 -17.91 -16.62 18.18
C ILE A 26 -17.69 -15.37 17.31
N GLY A 27 -18.76 -14.84 16.72
CA GLY A 27 -18.73 -13.62 15.90
C GLY A 27 -18.23 -12.42 16.70
N PHE A 28 -18.74 -12.21 17.92
CA PHE A 28 -18.26 -11.13 18.80
C PHE A 28 -16.77 -11.28 19.15
N VAL A 29 -16.32 -12.48 19.49
CA VAL A 29 -14.90 -12.75 19.80
C VAL A 29 -14.02 -12.53 18.57
N GLN A 30 -14.49 -12.92 17.38
CA GLN A 30 -13.78 -12.70 16.12
C GLN A 30 -13.66 -11.21 15.80
N ASP A 31 -14.77 -10.48 15.86
CA ASP A 31 -14.81 -9.03 15.62
C ASP A 31 -13.93 -8.29 16.62
N TYR A 32 -14.02 -8.62 17.91
CA TYR A 32 -13.20 -8.01 18.96
C TYR A 32 -11.70 -8.25 18.73
N LYS A 33 -11.29 -9.47 18.38
CA LYS A 33 -9.87 -9.78 18.08
C LYS A 33 -9.38 -9.04 16.84
N ALA A 34 -10.20 -8.99 15.79
CA ALA A 34 -9.87 -8.31 14.56
C ALA A 34 -9.72 -6.80 14.79
N GLU A 35 -10.64 -6.19 15.54
CA GLU A 35 -10.63 -4.77 15.89
C GLU A 35 -9.43 -4.40 16.77
N LYS A 36 -9.12 -5.21 17.79
CA LYS A 36 -7.92 -4.99 18.64
C LYS A 36 -6.62 -5.05 17.83
N THR A 37 -6.51 -6.02 16.91
CA THR A 37 -5.35 -6.14 16.03
C THR A 37 -5.21 -4.90 15.15
N MET A 38 -6.32 -4.45 14.57
CA MET A 38 -6.37 -3.25 13.75
C MET A 38 -5.98 -1.98 14.54
N GLN A 39 -6.48 -1.80 15.76
CA GLN A 39 -6.12 -0.66 16.63
C GLN A 39 -4.62 -0.62 16.96
N SER A 40 -4.00 -1.78 17.23
CA SER A 40 -2.56 -1.83 17.50
C SER A 40 -1.70 -1.41 16.30
N LEU A 41 -2.14 -1.73 15.08
CA LEU A 41 -1.45 -1.31 13.86
C LEU A 41 -1.64 0.19 13.61
N LEU A 42 -2.82 0.74 13.92
CA LEU A 42 -3.09 2.17 13.82
C LEU A 42 -2.20 3.00 14.77
N SER A 43 -1.94 2.50 15.98
CA SER A 43 -1.03 3.20 16.92
C SER A 43 0.40 3.34 16.42
N LEU A 44 0.86 2.49 15.47
CA LEU A 44 2.19 2.61 14.86
C LEU A 44 2.31 3.80 13.90
N SER A 45 1.19 4.36 13.46
CA SER A 45 1.15 5.56 12.59
C SER A 45 1.00 6.87 13.38
N ALA A 46 1.03 6.81 14.72
CA ALA A 46 0.88 8.00 15.55
C ALA A 46 2.04 8.98 15.31
N PRO A 47 1.82 10.31 15.43
CA PRO A 47 2.86 11.32 15.30
C PRO A 47 4.01 11.05 16.27
N VAL A 48 5.25 11.33 15.84
CA VAL A 48 6.47 11.08 16.61
C VAL A 48 7.14 12.41 16.89
N ALA A 49 7.49 12.67 18.15
CA ALA A 49 8.24 13.85 18.52
C ALA A 49 9.72 13.54 18.71
N THR A 50 10.55 14.52 18.35
CA THR A 50 11.99 14.47 18.61
C THR A 50 12.26 15.18 19.93
N ILE A 51 12.71 14.44 20.93
CA ILE A 51 12.97 14.96 22.28
C ILE A 51 14.44 14.80 22.67
N ILE A 52 14.84 15.54 23.70
CA ILE A 52 16.16 15.44 24.33
C ILE A 52 15.95 14.98 25.78
N ARG A 53 16.40 13.77 26.10
CA ARG A 53 16.48 13.23 27.47
C ARG A 53 17.91 12.76 27.71
N ASP A 54 18.46 13.04 28.89
CA ASP A 54 19.84 12.67 29.28
C ASP A 54 20.92 13.11 28.27
N GLY A 55 20.70 14.25 27.60
CA GLY A 55 21.61 14.79 26.58
C GLY A 55 21.59 14.04 25.23
N GLN A 56 20.74 13.01 25.09
CA GLN A 56 20.58 12.25 23.85
C GLN A 56 19.29 12.65 23.10
N LEU A 57 19.39 12.70 21.78
CA LEU A 57 18.26 12.93 20.88
C LEU A 57 17.50 11.62 20.66
N LEU A 58 16.25 11.56 21.14
CA LEU A 58 15.36 10.41 21.04
C LEU A 58 14.13 10.76 20.19
N LYS A 59 13.64 9.80 19.42
CA LYS A 59 12.33 9.88 18.76
C LYS A 59 11.33 9.05 19.57
N VAL A 60 10.29 9.68 20.10
CA VAL A 60 9.25 9.01 20.89
C VAL A 60 7.85 9.32 20.34
N PRO A 61 6.89 8.39 20.45
CA PRO A 61 5.49 8.68 20.14
C PRO A 61 4.99 9.91 20.90
N SER A 62 4.22 10.79 20.26
CA SER A 62 3.77 12.04 20.88
C SER A 62 2.94 11.85 22.15
N GLN A 63 2.29 10.69 22.29
CA GLN A 63 1.55 10.28 23.49
C GLN A 63 2.43 10.01 24.71
N ASP A 64 3.72 9.73 24.52
CA ASP A 64 4.69 9.41 25.58
C ASP A 64 5.47 10.65 26.06
N ILE A 65 5.16 11.83 25.52
CA ILE A 65 5.73 13.11 25.93
C ILE A 65 5.13 13.54 27.26
N VAL A 66 5.99 14.00 28.16
CA VAL A 66 5.59 14.54 29.46
C VAL A 66 5.99 16.00 29.61
N VAL A 67 5.33 16.68 30.54
CA VAL A 67 5.67 18.07 30.90
C VAL A 67 7.11 18.10 31.42
N GLY A 68 7.90 19.06 30.92
CA GLY A 68 9.32 19.20 31.22
C GLY A 68 10.28 18.57 30.20
N ASP A 69 9.79 17.74 29.27
CA ASP A 69 10.62 17.26 28.17
C ASP A 69 11.09 18.42 27.27
N ILE A 70 12.31 18.31 26.76
CA ILE A 70 12.84 19.24 25.75
C ILE A 70 12.52 18.67 24.38
N VAL A 71 11.75 19.40 23.58
CA VAL A 71 11.32 19.01 22.24
C VAL A 71 12.05 19.86 21.21
N LYS A 72 12.54 19.22 20.16
CA LYS A 72 13.13 19.87 18.99
C LYS A 72 12.13 19.79 17.84
N ILE A 73 11.80 20.95 17.29
CA ILE A 73 10.86 21.09 16.17
C ILE A 73 11.57 21.71 14.95
N LYS A 74 11.20 21.24 13.76
CA LYS A 74 11.68 21.75 12.47
C LYS A 74 10.51 21.93 11.50
N VAL A 75 10.77 22.58 10.37
CA VAL A 75 9.79 22.74 9.28
C VAL A 75 9.10 21.42 8.94
N GLY A 76 7.77 21.44 8.93
CA GLY A 76 6.91 20.31 8.62
C GLY A 76 6.51 19.44 9.81
N ASP A 77 7.13 19.62 10.98
CA ASP A 77 6.70 18.95 12.20
C ASP A 77 5.37 19.55 12.70
N VAL A 78 4.49 18.69 13.21
CA VAL A 78 3.34 19.13 13.99
C VAL A 78 3.80 19.24 15.45
N VAL A 79 3.56 20.40 16.04
CA VAL A 79 3.93 20.66 17.43
C VAL A 79 3.15 19.68 18.33
N PRO A 80 3.84 18.79 19.08
CA PRO A 80 3.20 17.62 19.69
C PRO A 80 2.52 17.92 21.04
N ALA A 81 2.88 19.06 21.65
CA ALA A 81 2.42 19.51 22.96
C ALA A 81 2.62 21.03 23.03
N ASP A 82 2.08 21.72 24.03
CA ASP A 82 2.36 23.15 24.18
C ASP A 82 3.82 23.33 24.63
N LEU A 83 4.59 24.11 23.88
CA LEU A 83 6.03 24.31 24.06
C LEU A 83 6.34 25.77 24.40
N ARG A 84 7.21 26.00 25.39
CA ARG A 84 7.89 27.27 25.61
C ARG A 84 9.24 27.24 24.91
N ILE A 85 9.42 28.03 23.87
CA ILE A 85 10.62 28.02 23.04
C ILE A 85 11.74 28.84 23.70
N PHE A 86 12.89 28.26 23.99
CA PHE A 86 14.02 29.04 24.52
C PHE A 86 15.15 29.22 23.51
N GLU A 87 15.15 28.46 22.41
CA GLU A 87 16.14 28.54 21.34
C GLU A 87 15.44 28.38 19.98
N GLY A 88 15.78 29.19 18.98
CA GLY A 88 15.18 29.07 17.65
C GLY A 88 15.82 29.99 16.61
N MET A 89 15.73 29.58 15.35
CA MET A 89 16.24 30.35 14.20
C MET A 89 15.12 30.49 13.15
N ASN A 90 14.73 31.74 12.86
CA ASN A 90 13.72 32.10 11.86
C ASN A 90 12.46 31.22 11.92
N LEU A 91 11.98 30.95 13.15
CA LEU A 91 10.84 30.07 13.39
C LEU A 91 9.54 30.81 13.06
N GLU A 92 8.73 30.21 12.19
CA GLU A 92 7.34 30.61 11.93
C GLU A 92 6.45 29.37 12.10
N CYS A 93 5.30 29.55 12.75
CA CYS A 93 4.31 28.49 12.95
C CYS A 93 2.95 28.92 12.41
N ASP A 94 2.28 28.00 11.72
CA ASP A 94 0.87 28.13 11.37
C ASP A 94 0.01 27.73 12.56
N GLU A 95 -0.69 28.72 13.10
CA GLU A 95 -1.56 28.61 14.27
C GLU A 95 -3.03 28.87 13.91
N ALA A 96 -3.37 28.85 12.61
CA ALA A 96 -4.70 29.16 12.11
C ALA A 96 -5.81 28.31 12.75
N LEU A 97 -5.51 27.06 13.11
CA LEU A 97 -6.45 26.16 13.79
C LEU A 97 -6.85 26.65 15.19
N LEU A 98 -6.01 27.44 15.86
CA LEU A 98 -6.22 27.91 17.23
C LEU A 98 -6.58 29.40 17.29
N THR A 99 -5.92 30.23 16.48
CA THR A 99 -6.05 31.69 16.50
C THR A 99 -7.00 32.21 15.42
N GLY A 100 -7.25 31.42 14.36
CA GLY A 100 -8.00 31.85 13.19
C GLY A 100 -7.23 32.78 12.24
N GLU A 101 -5.96 33.07 12.53
CA GLU A 101 -5.12 33.91 11.68
C GLU A 101 -4.50 33.06 10.56
N SER A 102 -4.74 33.45 9.31
CA SER A 102 -4.28 32.68 8.14
C SER A 102 -2.80 32.82 7.81
N LEU A 103 -2.09 33.75 8.45
CA LEU A 103 -0.67 33.99 8.23
C LEU A 103 0.15 33.30 9.31
N ALA A 104 1.26 32.69 8.91
CA ALA A 104 2.18 32.08 9.87
C ALA A 104 2.75 33.15 10.82
N VAL A 105 2.76 32.82 12.11
CA VAL A 105 3.20 33.72 13.18
C VAL A 105 4.69 33.50 13.43
N ALA A 106 5.48 34.56 13.31
CA ALA A 106 6.90 34.54 13.62
C ALA A 106 7.13 34.45 15.14
N LYS A 107 8.04 33.56 15.55
CA LYS A 107 8.29 33.25 16.96
C LYS A 107 9.59 33.90 17.46
N THR A 108 9.57 34.37 18.71
CA THR A 108 10.65 35.12 19.35
C THR A 108 11.09 34.41 20.66
N PRO A 109 12.05 33.48 20.61
CA PRO A 109 12.42 32.63 21.75
C PRO A 109 12.83 33.40 23.02
N ALA A 110 13.57 34.50 22.82
CA ALA A 110 14.14 35.33 23.89
C ALA A 110 13.14 36.31 24.54
N MET A 111 11.94 36.49 23.95
CA MET A 111 10.97 37.43 24.46
C MET A 111 10.26 36.85 25.69
N ALA A 112 10.21 37.62 26.78
CA ALA A 112 9.42 37.33 27.96
C ALA A 112 8.27 38.33 28.04
N PHE A 113 7.10 37.87 28.44
CA PHE A 113 5.90 38.69 28.56
C PHE A 113 5.46 38.75 30.02
N ASP A 114 5.22 39.95 30.53
CA ASP A 114 4.88 40.17 31.94
C ASP A 114 3.35 40.20 32.20
N ASP A 115 2.55 40.36 31.15
CA ASP A 115 1.09 40.42 31.26
C ASP A 115 0.46 39.02 31.12
N PRO A 116 -0.19 38.49 32.17
CA PRO A 116 -0.86 37.21 32.14
C PRO A 116 -2.12 37.18 31.24
N ALA A 117 -2.65 38.34 30.83
CA ALA A 117 -3.87 38.45 30.01
C ALA A 117 -3.63 38.49 28.50
N ILE A 118 -2.39 38.27 28.03
CA ILE A 118 -2.05 38.32 26.60
C ILE A 118 -2.83 37.26 25.80
N PRO A 119 -3.48 37.65 24.68
CA PRO A 119 -4.14 36.73 23.76
C PRO A 119 -3.21 35.62 23.25
N LEU A 120 -3.76 34.44 22.95
CA LEU A 120 -2.96 33.27 22.57
C LEU A 120 -2.06 33.52 21.35
N GLY A 121 -2.55 34.23 20.33
CA GLY A 121 -1.77 34.53 19.11
C GLY A 121 -0.57 35.46 19.34
N ASP A 122 -0.66 36.34 20.34
CA ASP A 122 0.40 37.32 20.65
C ASP A 122 1.55 36.72 21.46
N ARG A 123 1.39 35.49 21.99
CA ARG A 123 2.44 34.77 22.74
C ARG A 123 3.46 34.18 21.77
N THR A 124 4.27 35.04 21.16
CA THR A 124 5.27 34.66 20.14
C THR A 124 6.44 33.85 20.69
N ASN A 125 6.54 33.67 22.01
CA ASN A 125 7.54 32.82 22.66
C ASN A 125 7.05 31.39 22.96
N MET A 126 5.81 31.08 22.56
CA MET A 126 5.14 29.78 22.69
C MET A 126 4.87 29.15 21.32
N CYS A 127 4.87 27.82 21.26
CA CYS A 127 4.29 27.04 20.18
C CYS A 127 3.19 26.15 20.76
N TYR A 128 2.04 26.08 20.08
CA TYR A 128 0.89 25.34 20.58
C TYR A 128 0.76 23.97 19.93
N SER A 129 0.24 23.01 20.70
CA SER A 129 -0.10 21.68 20.21
C SER A 129 -0.98 21.76 18.96
N SER A 130 -0.73 20.89 17.98
CA SER A 130 -1.44 20.83 16.69
C SER A 130 -1.16 21.99 15.73
N SER A 131 -0.33 22.96 16.10
CA SER A 131 0.24 23.95 15.16
C SER A 131 1.31 23.30 14.29
N THR A 132 1.50 23.83 13.07
CA THR A 132 2.51 23.31 12.13
C THR A 132 3.67 24.28 12.03
N VAL A 133 4.90 23.78 12.07
CA VAL A 133 6.08 24.63 11.80
C VAL A 133 6.20 24.87 10.28
N THR A 134 6.02 26.11 9.84
CA THR A 134 6.09 26.48 8.42
C THR A 134 7.50 26.86 7.98
N LYS A 135 8.32 27.36 8.90
CA LYS A 135 9.69 27.81 8.61
C LYS A 135 10.57 27.77 9.85
N GLY A 136 11.85 27.55 9.64
CA GLY A 136 12.86 27.56 10.70
C GLY A 136 12.88 26.29 11.55
N ARG A 137 13.57 26.39 12.69
CA ARG A 137 13.71 25.33 13.67
C ARG A 137 13.81 25.91 15.07
N ALA A 138 13.41 25.14 16.07
CA ALA A 138 13.48 25.56 17.45
C ALA A 138 13.58 24.40 18.44
N THR A 139 14.01 24.75 19.64
CA THR A 139 14.03 23.88 20.80
C THR A 139 13.18 24.53 21.89
N GLY A 140 12.24 23.78 22.44
CA GLY A 140 11.33 24.25 23.48
C GLY A 140 11.11 23.22 24.57
N ILE A 141 10.66 23.69 25.73
CA ILE A 141 10.28 22.83 26.86
C ILE A 141 8.77 22.64 26.88
N VAL A 142 8.32 21.41 27.12
CA VAL A 142 6.89 21.07 27.19
C VAL A 142 6.28 21.67 28.45
N VAL A 143 5.24 22.49 28.30
CA VAL A 143 4.51 23.11 29.42
C VAL A 143 3.12 22.51 29.64
N GLY A 144 2.53 21.88 28.62
CA GLY A 144 1.21 21.27 28.72
C GLY A 144 1.04 20.11 27.73
N THR A 145 0.36 19.05 28.15
CA THR A 145 0.10 17.84 27.34
C THR A 145 -1.37 17.41 27.42
N GLY A 146 -1.87 16.71 26.40
CA GLY A 146 -3.23 16.18 26.36
C GLY A 146 -4.31 17.26 26.56
N MET A 147 -5.29 17.01 27.43
CA MET A 147 -6.37 17.97 27.73
C MET A 147 -5.91 19.25 28.46
N ARG A 148 -4.65 19.32 28.88
CA ARG A 148 -4.07 20.53 29.51
C ARG A 148 -3.46 21.51 28.50
N THR A 149 -3.35 21.15 27.22
CA THR A 149 -2.95 22.09 26.15
C THR A 149 -4.07 23.07 25.83
N GLU A 150 -3.78 24.17 25.14
CA GLU A 150 -4.80 25.13 24.71
C GLU A 150 -5.83 24.48 23.77
N VAL A 151 -5.40 23.64 22.83
CA VAL A 151 -6.30 22.84 21.99
C VAL A 151 -7.11 21.84 22.82
N GLY A 152 -6.48 21.19 23.81
CA GLY A 152 -7.13 20.26 24.73
C GLY A 152 -8.23 20.90 25.56
N LYS A 153 -7.99 22.11 26.08
CA LYS A 153 -9.01 22.91 26.80
C LYS A 153 -10.21 23.23 25.92
N ILE A 154 -10.00 23.54 24.64
CA ILE A 154 -11.08 23.77 23.67
C ILE A 154 -11.88 22.49 23.43
N ALA A 155 -11.21 21.35 23.28
CA ALA A 155 -11.87 20.06 23.11
C ALA A 155 -12.74 19.68 24.33
N ASP A 156 -12.24 19.92 25.55
CA ASP A 156 -12.99 19.70 26.79
C ASP A 156 -14.21 20.64 26.91
N MET A 157 -14.07 21.91 26.52
CA MET A 157 -15.18 22.87 26.44
C MET A 157 -16.25 22.48 25.41
N LEU A 158 -15.87 21.90 24.27
CA LEU A 158 -16.82 21.42 23.25
C LEU A 158 -17.57 20.18 23.71
N ASN A 159 -16.87 19.24 24.35
CA ASN A 159 -17.47 18.00 24.85
C ASN A 159 -18.37 18.24 26.07
N SER A 160 -18.00 19.18 26.95
CA SER A 160 -18.85 19.57 28.09
C SER A 160 -20.12 20.32 27.66
N LYS A 161 -20.11 21.09 26.56
CA LYS A 161 -21.30 21.77 26.02
C LYS A 161 -22.27 20.88 25.25
N GLN A 162 -21.82 19.76 24.66
CA GLN A 162 -22.72 18.80 24.00
C GLN A 162 -23.58 18.00 25.00
N GLY A 163 -23.22 18.00 26.28
CA GLY A 163 -23.98 17.34 27.34
C GLY A 163 -25.20 18.12 27.87
N SER A 164 -25.34 19.43 27.59
CA SER A 164 -26.37 20.23 28.29
C SER A 164 -27.14 21.30 27.52
N ASP A 165 -26.75 21.82 26.34
CA ASP A 165 -27.43 23.02 25.80
C ASP A 165 -27.53 23.12 24.26
N MET A 166 -28.06 22.11 23.56
CA MET A 166 -28.26 22.21 22.10
C MET A 166 -29.69 21.92 21.61
N VAL A 167 -30.72 22.36 22.36
CA VAL A 167 -32.12 22.37 21.87
C VAL A 167 -32.81 23.74 21.95
N ALA A 168 -32.18 24.79 22.49
CA ALA A 168 -32.84 26.09 22.58
C ALA A 168 -31.98 27.21 21.96
N ARG A 169 -32.59 27.90 20.99
CA ARG A 169 -32.22 29.20 20.42
C ARG A 169 -31.28 29.16 19.22
N THR A 170 -31.89 29.28 18.03
CA THR A 170 -31.81 30.54 17.27
C THR A 170 -32.88 30.63 16.18
N ASP A 171 -33.34 31.87 16.03
CA ASP A 171 -33.99 32.50 14.89
C ASP A 171 -35.50 32.33 14.68
N ASP A 172 -36.26 33.10 15.47
CA ASP A 172 -37.48 33.75 15.02
C ASP A 172 -37.12 35.02 14.24
N SER A 173 -37.30 34.99 12.92
CA SER A 173 -37.87 36.15 12.22
C SER A 173 -38.52 35.74 10.89
N SER A 174 -39.84 35.94 10.84
CA SER A 174 -40.70 36.09 9.67
C SER A 174 -41.04 34.85 8.79
N SER A 175 -42.35 34.60 8.75
CA SER A 175 -43.15 33.93 7.71
C SER A 175 -43.23 32.38 7.68
N THR A 176 -44.44 31.93 8.08
CA THR A 176 -45.28 30.84 7.54
C THR A 176 -44.62 29.51 7.17
N SER A 177 -45.00 28.42 7.88
CA SER A 177 -45.51 27.16 7.29
C SER A 177 -45.29 25.96 8.23
N SER A 178 -46.41 25.34 8.64
CA SER A 178 -46.52 24.10 9.42
C SER A 178 -45.82 22.87 8.75
N SER A 179 -45.41 22.99 7.48
CA SER A 179 -44.74 21.91 6.73
C SER A 179 -43.26 21.67 7.09
N ARG A 180 -42.63 22.56 7.86
CA ARG A 180 -41.16 22.53 8.10
C ARG A 180 -40.74 21.58 9.25
N HIS A 181 -41.59 21.38 10.26
CA HIS A 181 -41.32 20.45 11.37
C HIS A 181 -41.37 18.99 10.92
N TYR A 182 -42.39 18.61 10.15
CA TYR A 182 -42.51 17.25 9.60
C TYR A 182 -41.32 16.91 8.69
N ARG A 183 -40.87 17.87 7.87
CA ARG A 183 -39.72 17.69 6.97
C ARG A 183 -38.39 17.55 7.73
N ARG A 184 -38.20 18.27 8.84
CA ARG A 184 -37.00 18.11 9.71
C ARG A 184 -36.99 16.77 10.44
N HIS A 185 -38.11 16.35 11.03
CA HIS A 185 -38.22 15.04 11.67
C HIS A 185 -38.07 13.89 10.67
N TRP A 186 -38.66 14.02 9.48
CA TRP A 186 -38.53 13.05 8.41
C TRP A 186 -37.09 12.94 7.87
N ASN A 187 -36.39 14.06 7.75
CA ASN A 187 -34.98 14.05 7.33
C ASN A 187 -34.06 13.46 8.41
N LYS A 188 -34.32 13.76 9.70
CA LYS A 188 -33.58 13.15 10.82
C LYS A 188 -33.85 11.65 10.91
N PHE A 189 -35.11 11.22 10.81
CA PHE A 189 -35.49 9.82 10.74
C PHE A 189 -34.86 9.11 9.54
N LYS A 190 -34.90 9.72 8.35
CA LYS A 190 -34.24 9.18 7.14
C LYS A 190 -32.73 9.04 7.33
N TYR A 191 -32.08 10.02 7.95
CA TYR A 191 -30.64 9.97 8.22
C TYR A 191 -30.31 8.87 9.23
N THR A 192 -31.03 8.81 10.36
CA THR A 192 -30.88 7.75 11.37
C THR A 192 -31.17 6.36 10.79
N LEU A 193 -32.20 6.22 9.96
CA LEU A 193 -32.54 4.97 9.29
C LEU A 193 -31.46 4.57 8.27
N LYS A 194 -30.97 5.52 7.46
CA LYS A 194 -29.87 5.26 6.52
C LYS A 194 -28.58 4.87 7.25
N ASN A 195 -28.27 5.51 8.38
CA ASN A 195 -27.10 5.16 9.19
C ASN A 195 -27.25 3.77 9.81
N SER A 196 -28.42 3.46 10.38
CA SER A 196 -28.74 2.15 10.98
C SER A 196 -28.73 1.02 9.95
N LEU A 197 -29.20 1.27 8.72
CA LEU A 197 -29.14 0.33 7.61
C LEU A 197 -27.74 0.21 6.98
N GLY A 198 -26.71 0.86 7.52
CA GLY A 198 -25.35 0.81 6.98
C GLY A 198 -25.23 1.37 5.56
N LEU A 199 -26.15 2.27 5.16
CA LEU A 199 -26.16 2.92 3.84
C LEU A 199 -25.26 4.18 3.80
N ILE A 200 -24.57 4.46 4.90
CA ILE A 200 -23.57 5.51 5.06
C ILE A 200 -22.31 4.80 5.56
N GLY A 201 -21.24 4.81 4.77
CA GLY A 201 -20.04 4.02 5.03
C GLY A 201 -19.18 3.87 3.79
N THR A 202 -18.26 2.90 3.80
CA THR A 202 -17.37 2.63 2.66
C THR A 202 -18.17 2.16 1.43
N PRO A 203 -17.66 2.32 0.20
CA PRO A 203 -18.34 1.82 -1.00
C PRO A 203 -18.72 0.33 -0.90
N LEU A 204 -17.84 -0.52 -0.36
CA LEU A 204 -18.12 -1.94 -0.12
C LEU A 204 -19.24 -2.11 0.92
N GLN A 205 -19.16 -1.43 2.07
CA GLN A 205 -20.16 -1.53 3.12
C GLN A 205 -21.55 -1.14 2.58
N VAL A 206 -21.65 -0.06 1.81
CA VAL A 206 -22.91 0.37 1.19
C VAL A 206 -23.44 -0.68 0.22
N LYS A 207 -22.58 -1.32 -0.58
CA LYS A 207 -22.97 -2.38 -1.53
C LYS A 207 -23.45 -3.63 -0.79
N LEU A 208 -22.76 -4.04 0.27
CA LEU A 208 -23.15 -5.17 1.11
C LEU A 208 -24.45 -4.88 1.86
N SER A 209 -24.65 -3.68 2.39
CA SER A 209 -25.91 -3.26 3.02
C SER A 209 -27.08 -3.28 2.03
N LYS A 210 -26.89 -2.76 0.81
CA LYS A 210 -27.92 -2.85 -0.26
C LYS A 210 -28.24 -4.30 -0.59
N PHE A 211 -27.23 -5.15 -0.64
CA PHE A 211 -27.39 -6.57 -0.89
C PHE A 211 -28.14 -7.28 0.26
N ALA A 212 -27.80 -6.97 1.51
CA ALA A 212 -28.52 -7.48 2.68
C ALA A 212 -30.01 -7.07 2.67
N ILE A 213 -30.32 -5.82 2.30
CA ILE A 213 -31.70 -5.36 2.13
C ILE A 213 -32.41 -6.13 1.00
N LEU A 214 -31.73 -6.39 -0.11
CA LEU A 214 -32.29 -7.19 -1.21
C LEU A 214 -32.58 -8.63 -0.75
N LEU A 215 -31.68 -9.26 0.00
CA LEU A 215 -31.88 -10.58 0.56
C LEU A 215 -33.00 -10.61 1.60
N PHE A 216 -33.12 -9.57 2.43
CA PHE A 216 -34.23 -9.45 3.38
C PHE A 216 -35.58 -9.32 2.66
N ALA A 217 -35.66 -8.51 1.60
CA ALA A 217 -36.86 -8.41 0.78
C ALA A 217 -37.19 -9.74 0.09
N LEU A 218 -36.17 -10.47 -0.39
CA LEU A 218 -36.33 -11.80 -0.95
C LEU A 218 -36.83 -12.80 0.10
N ALA A 219 -36.28 -12.78 1.32
CA ALA A 219 -36.72 -13.65 2.42
C ALA A 219 -38.21 -13.45 2.76
N LEU A 220 -38.67 -12.19 2.81
CA LEU A 220 -40.09 -11.87 2.96
C LEU A 220 -40.94 -12.38 1.79
N LEU A 221 -40.47 -12.20 0.56
CA LEU A 221 -41.14 -12.71 -0.64
C LEU A 221 -41.27 -14.25 -0.60
N LEU A 222 -40.21 -14.96 -0.22
CA LEU A 222 -40.24 -16.41 -0.11
C LEU A 222 -41.18 -16.90 0.98
N ALA A 223 -41.21 -16.24 2.15
CA ALA A 223 -42.18 -16.55 3.20
C ALA A 223 -43.63 -16.38 2.70
N ILE A 224 -43.92 -15.32 1.93
CA ILE A 224 -45.23 -15.12 1.30
C ILE A 224 -45.54 -16.25 0.30
N ILE A 225 -44.56 -16.70 -0.48
CA ILE A 225 -44.74 -17.82 -1.42
C ILE A 225 -45.11 -19.10 -0.66
N VAL A 226 -44.42 -19.40 0.45
CA VAL A 226 -44.73 -20.54 1.31
C VAL A 226 -46.17 -20.45 1.85
N PHE A 227 -46.57 -19.31 2.39
CA PHE A 227 -47.94 -19.12 2.91
C PHE A 227 -48.99 -19.21 1.81
N SER A 228 -48.70 -18.69 0.62
CA SER A 228 -49.58 -18.80 -0.54
C SER A 228 -49.70 -20.24 -1.05
N ALA A 229 -48.62 -21.03 -1.04
CA ALA A 229 -48.63 -22.45 -1.41
C ALA A 229 -49.49 -23.28 -0.45
N SER A 230 -49.54 -22.88 0.83
CA SER A 230 -50.45 -23.43 1.85
C SER A 230 -51.88 -22.85 1.80
N ARG A 231 -52.22 -22.08 0.75
CA ARG A 231 -53.53 -21.40 0.63
C ARG A 231 -53.88 -20.54 1.86
N TRP A 232 -52.87 -19.93 2.50
CA TRP A 232 -52.99 -19.11 3.71
C TRP A 232 -53.51 -19.85 4.96
N MET A 233 -53.48 -21.18 4.95
CA MET A 233 -53.62 -21.99 6.17
C MET A 233 -52.26 -22.02 6.87
N VAL A 234 -52.09 -21.13 7.85
CA VAL A 234 -50.84 -20.95 8.61
C VAL A 234 -50.89 -21.79 9.88
N ASP A 235 -50.66 -23.08 9.71
CA ASP A 235 -50.41 -24.00 10.83
C ASP A 235 -48.96 -23.86 11.32
N ASN A 236 -48.65 -24.44 12.48
CA ASN A 236 -47.31 -24.38 13.09
C ASN A 236 -46.22 -24.83 12.11
N ASP A 237 -46.46 -25.88 11.31
CA ASP A 237 -45.49 -26.44 10.36
C ASP A 237 -45.22 -25.48 9.19
N VAL A 238 -46.27 -24.89 8.64
CA VAL A 238 -46.19 -23.93 7.56
C VAL A 238 -45.46 -22.67 8.02
N LEU A 239 -45.66 -22.27 9.28
CA LEU A 239 -44.99 -21.14 9.90
C LEU A 239 -43.50 -21.41 10.15
N ILE A 240 -43.15 -22.59 10.70
CA ILE A 240 -41.75 -23.03 10.87
C ILE A 240 -41.06 -23.08 9.50
N TYR A 241 -41.72 -23.68 8.50
CA TYR A 241 -41.17 -23.77 7.15
C TYR A 241 -40.91 -22.41 6.53
N GLY A 242 -41.88 -21.48 6.62
CA GLY A 242 -41.74 -20.12 6.10
C GLY A 242 -40.56 -19.37 6.73
N ILE A 243 -40.35 -19.54 8.04
CA ILE A 243 -39.21 -18.96 8.74
C ILE A 243 -37.90 -19.62 8.29
N CYS A 244 -37.85 -20.95 8.13
CA CYS A 244 -36.64 -21.65 7.70
C CYS A 244 -36.22 -21.26 6.29
N VAL A 245 -37.18 -21.15 5.37
CA VAL A 245 -36.93 -20.63 4.02
C VAL A 245 -36.43 -19.19 4.05
N ALA A 246 -36.99 -18.35 4.93
CA ALA A 246 -36.54 -16.97 5.09
C ALA A 246 -35.10 -16.88 5.65
N VAL A 247 -34.77 -17.71 6.65
CA VAL A 247 -33.43 -17.77 7.27
C VAL A 247 -32.39 -18.33 6.29
N ALA A 248 -32.74 -19.32 5.46
CA ALA A 248 -31.85 -19.90 4.46
C ALA A 248 -31.32 -18.88 3.43
N VAL A 249 -32.00 -17.75 3.25
CA VAL A 249 -31.58 -16.67 2.34
C VAL A 249 -30.51 -15.76 2.96
N ILE A 250 -30.40 -15.70 4.29
CA ILE A 250 -29.58 -14.71 5.00
C ILE A 250 -28.15 -15.27 5.21
N PRO A 251 -27.10 -14.61 4.71
CA PRO A 251 -25.72 -15.03 4.90
C PRO A 251 -25.21 -14.53 6.26
N GLU A 252 -25.47 -15.29 7.32
CA GLU A 252 -25.20 -14.88 8.70
C GLU A 252 -23.73 -14.59 9.00
N SER A 253 -22.81 -15.32 8.38
CA SER A 253 -21.37 -15.19 8.62
C SER A 253 -20.67 -14.13 7.76
N LEU A 254 -21.40 -13.43 6.90
CA LEU A 254 -20.83 -12.47 5.95
C LEU A 254 -20.04 -11.34 6.63
N ILE A 255 -20.61 -10.73 7.68
CA ILE A 255 -19.99 -9.58 8.35
C ILE A 255 -18.71 -10.01 9.07
N ALA A 256 -18.77 -11.09 9.87
CA ALA A 256 -17.62 -11.58 10.62
C ALA A 256 -16.46 -12.01 9.70
N VAL A 257 -16.77 -12.76 8.62
CA VAL A 257 -15.75 -13.18 7.64
C VAL A 257 -15.12 -11.98 6.94
N LEU A 258 -15.91 -10.95 6.63
CA LEU A 258 -15.39 -9.71 6.05
C LEU A 258 -14.43 -9.00 7.01
N THR A 259 -14.80 -8.85 8.30
CA THR A 259 -13.95 -8.20 9.32
C THR A 259 -12.61 -8.94 9.46
N ILE A 260 -12.65 -10.29 9.51
CA ILE A 260 -11.44 -11.11 9.57
C ILE A 260 -10.58 -10.92 8.33
N THR A 261 -11.18 -10.96 7.14
CA THR A 261 -10.48 -10.83 5.86
C THR A 261 -9.79 -9.47 5.75
N LEU A 262 -10.47 -8.39 6.17
CA LEU A 262 -9.89 -7.05 6.26
C LEU A 262 -8.73 -6.99 7.27
N SER A 263 -8.88 -7.58 8.45
CA SER A 263 -7.82 -7.62 9.47
C SER A 263 -6.57 -8.35 8.98
N VAL A 264 -6.75 -9.48 8.27
CA VAL A 264 -5.65 -10.25 7.65
C VAL A 264 -4.96 -9.43 6.57
N ALA A 265 -5.71 -8.73 5.72
CA ALA A 265 -5.13 -7.85 4.70
C ALA A 265 -4.34 -6.69 5.32
N THR A 266 -4.86 -6.01 6.34
CA THR A 266 -4.14 -4.93 7.04
C THR A 266 -2.86 -5.44 7.68
N LYS A 267 -2.88 -6.64 8.28
CA LYS A 267 -1.68 -7.26 8.85
C LYS A 267 -0.64 -7.61 7.79
N ALA A 268 -1.08 -8.10 6.63
CA ALA A 268 -0.19 -8.40 5.52
C ALA A 268 0.42 -7.12 4.91
N MET A 269 -0.35 -6.03 4.80
CA MET A 269 0.16 -4.71 4.39
C MET A 269 1.18 -4.16 5.39
N ALA A 270 0.92 -4.26 6.69
CA ALA A 270 1.86 -3.82 7.72
C ALA A 270 3.19 -4.59 7.64
N LYS A 271 3.15 -5.90 7.37
CA LYS A 271 4.37 -6.70 7.09
C LYS A 271 5.08 -6.27 5.81
N GLY A 272 4.33 -5.77 4.83
CA GLY A 272 4.85 -5.16 3.61
C GLY A 272 5.22 -3.68 3.76
N HIS A 273 5.43 -3.20 4.99
CA HIS A 273 5.80 -1.82 5.35
C HIS A 273 4.76 -0.73 5.05
N VAL A 274 3.49 -1.10 4.87
CA VAL A 274 2.38 -0.18 4.59
C VAL A 274 1.41 -0.15 5.77
N LEU A 275 1.35 0.96 6.49
CA LEU A 275 0.42 1.17 7.58
C LEU A 275 -0.86 1.83 7.07
N VAL A 276 -1.99 1.15 7.23
CA VAL A 276 -3.31 1.64 6.82
C VAL A 276 -3.91 2.47 7.94
N ARG A 277 -4.14 3.77 7.72
CA ARG A 277 -4.82 4.67 8.67
C ARG A 277 -6.34 4.67 8.48
N LYS A 278 -6.80 4.54 7.23
CA LYS A 278 -8.23 4.49 6.89
C LYS A 278 -8.58 3.23 6.11
N MET A 279 -9.51 2.44 6.63
CA MET A 279 -9.95 1.18 6.02
C MET A 279 -10.57 1.36 4.63
N GLN A 280 -11.17 2.52 4.36
CA GLN A 280 -11.72 2.87 3.04
C GLN A 280 -10.67 2.79 1.93
N ALA A 281 -9.40 3.09 2.25
CA ALA A 281 -8.33 3.07 1.28
C ALA A 281 -7.97 1.64 0.82
N LEU A 282 -8.18 0.62 1.67
CA LEU A 282 -7.98 -0.79 1.29
C LEU A 282 -8.86 -1.20 0.12
N GLU A 283 -10.10 -0.72 0.10
CA GLU A 283 -11.07 -1.03 -0.95
C GLU A 283 -10.71 -0.34 -2.26
N ALA A 284 -10.24 0.91 -2.18
CA ALA A 284 -9.85 1.70 -3.36
C ALA A 284 -8.59 1.16 -4.04
N LEU A 285 -7.64 0.58 -3.29
CA LEU A 285 -6.39 0.01 -3.82
C LEU A 285 -6.59 -1.05 -4.91
N GLY A 286 -7.67 -1.84 -4.84
CA GLY A 286 -7.97 -2.87 -5.84
C GLY A 286 -8.34 -2.32 -7.23
N GLY A 287 -8.78 -1.06 -7.30
CA GLY A 287 -9.23 -0.41 -8.53
C GLY A 287 -8.34 0.73 -9.04
N VAL A 288 -7.13 0.87 -8.50
CA VAL A 288 -6.20 1.95 -8.87
C VAL A 288 -5.82 1.87 -10.33
N THR A 289 -6.02 2.98 -11.06
CA THR A 289 -5.64 3.11 -12.48
C THR A 289 -4.44 4.02 -12.67
N ASP A 290 -4.23 4.97 -11.77
CA ASP A 290 -3.18 5.99 -11.89
C ASP A 290 -2.50 6.20 -10.53
N ILE A 291 -1.17 6.31 -10.54
CA ILE A 291 -0.35 6.67 -9.39
C ILE A 291 0.29 8.02 -9.69
N CYS A 292 -0.05 9.05 -8.93
CA CYS A 292 0.65 10.32 -8.90
C CYS A 292 1.71 10.28 -7.79
N SER A 293 2.97 10.41 -8.16
CA SER A 293 4.09 10.38 -7.23
C SER A 293 4.86 11.70 -7.23
N ASP A 294 5.16 12.20 -6.03
CA ASP A 294 6.25 13.17 -5.90
C ASP A 294 7.59 12.51 -6.25
N LYS A 295 8.54 13.31 -6.74
CA LYS A 295 9.86 12.83 -7.13
C LYS A 295 10.79 12.74 -5.92
N THR A 296 10.86 13.79 -5.12
CA THR A 296 11.86 13.92 -4.04
C THR A 296 11.43 13.07 -2.85
N GLY A 297 12.36 12.30 -2.28
CA GLY A 297 12.08 11.46 -1.11
C GLY A 297 11.24 10.20 -1.41
N THR A 298 10.41 10.21 -2.45
CA THR A 298 9.55 9.08 -2.89
C THR A 298 10.19 8.25 -3.99
N LEU A 299 10.27 8.74 -5.22
CA LEU A 299 10.92 8.01 -6.33
C LEU A 299 12.46 7.99 -6.19
N THR A 300 12.98 9.01 -5.53
CA THR A 300 14.41 9.23 -5.25
C THR A 300 14.71 9.05 -3.78
N GLN A 301 15.99 8.89 -3.46
CA GLN A 301 16.42 8.67 -2.08
C GLN A 301 16.29 9.92 -1.19
N GLY A 302 16.08 11.11 -1.79
CA GLY A 302 16.14 12.38 -1.06
C GLY A 302 17.53 12.68 -0.50
N LYS A 303 18.55 12.01 -1.05
CA LYS A 303 19.95 12.08 -0.62
C LYS A 303 20.78 12.58 -1.79
N MET A 304 21.48 13.69 -1.61
CA MET A 304 22.25 14.28 -2.71
C MET A 304 23.62 13.59 -2.87
N ILE A 305 24.07 13.48 -4.10
CA ILE A 305 25.41 13.02 -4.49
C ILE A 305 26.03 14.08 -5.39
N THR A 306 27.30 14.40 -5.16
CA THR A 306 28.06 15.23 -6.10
C THR A 306 28.39 14.38 -7.34
N ARG A 307 27.71 14.65 -8.45
CA ARG A 307 27.75 13.82 -9.68
C ARG A 307 28.79 14.32 -10.67
N ARG A 308 28.93 15.64 -10.82
CA ARG A 308 29.92 16.26 -11.70
C ARG A 308 30.57 17.45 -11.02
N VAL A 309 31.87 17.60 -11.19
CA VAL A 309 32.63 18.78 -10.76
C VAL A 309 33.42 19.30 -11.94
N TRP A 310 33.25 20.59 -12.22
CA TRP A 310 33.99 21.29 -13.26
C TRP A 310 34.85 22.38 -12.64
N ILE A 311 36.14 22.36 -13.00
CA ILE A 311 37.15 23.32 -12.52
C ILE A 311 37.88 23.82 -13.76
N PRO A 312 37.87 25.13 -14.06
CA PRO A 312 38.50 25.68 -15.27
C PRO A 312 39.98 25.29 -15.41
N ALA A 313 40.71 25.25 -14.29
CA ALA A 313 42.14 24.94 -14.26
C ALA A 313 42.49 23.51 -14.70
N LEU A 314 41.52 22.59 -14.80
CA LEU A 314 41.73 21.21 -15.25
C LEU A 314 41.65 21.07 -16.79
N GLY A 315 41.29 22.14 -17.51
CA GLY A 315 41.10 22.16 -18.96
C GLY A 315 39.65 21.89 -19.39
N ASP A 316 39.26 22.44 -20.54
CA ASP A 316 37.86 22.55 -20.99
C ASP A 316 37.12 21.20 -21.11
N ASP A 317 37.81 20.09 -21.34
CA ASP A 317 37.19 18.76 -21.50
C ASP A 317 37.27 17.86 -20.24
N GLN A 318 37.89 18.31 -19.15
CA GLN A 318 38.09 17.49 -17.95
C GLN A 318 37.08 17.81 -16.84
N THR A 319 35.88 17.26 -16.97
CA THR A 319 34.90 17.22 -15.86
C THR A 319 35.11 15.95 -15.04
N ILE A 320 35.18 16.07 -13.72
CA ILE A 320 35.24 14.91 -12.80
C ILE A 320 33.81 14.42 -12.59
N SER A 321 33.49 13.20 -13.00
CA SER A 321 32.18 12.58 -12.75
C SER A 321 32.27 11.44 -11.73
N VAL A 322 31.24 11.32 -10.90
CA VAL A 322 31.09 10.24 -9.91
C VAL A 322 30.01 9.28 -10.37
N SER A 323 30.39 8.04 -10.70
CA SER A 323 29.51 7.02 -11.27
C SER A 323 29.41 5.79 -10.37
N GLY A 324 28.30 5.04 -10.47
CA GLY A 324 28.12 3.77 -9.74
C GLY A 324 27.97 3.87 -8.22
N THR A 325 27.59 5.03 -7.67
CA THR A 325 27.36 5.20 -6.23
C THR A 325 26.09 4.48 -5.78
N THR A 326 26.23 3.53 -4.86
CA THR A 326 25.13 2.77 -4.25
C THR A 326 24.74 3.31 -2.87
N SER A 327 25.69 3.92 -2.15
CA SER A 327 25.48 4.54 -0.84
C SER A 327 25.88 6.01 -0.89
N PRO A 328 24.93 6.96 -0.79
CA PRO A 328 25.22 8.39 -0.88
C PRO A 328 26.18 8.92 0.20
N PHE A 329 26.22 8.28 1.37
CA PHE A 329 27.02 8.74 2.52
C PHE A 329 28.42 8.13 2.57
N SER A 330 28.67 7.07 1.80
CA SER A 330 29.98 6.42 1.78
C SER A 330 30.91 7.10 0.76
N PRO A 331 32.08 7.61 1.19
CA PRO A 331 33.09 8.09 0.27
C PRO A 331 33.67 6.98 -0.60
N GLN A 332 33.63 5.72 -0.17
CA GLN A 332 34.15 4.58 -0.94
C GLN A 332 33.14 4.01 -1.95
N SER A 333 31.89 4.46 -1.94
CA SER A 333 30.86 3.94 -2.85
C SER A 333 30.97 4.59 -4.24
N GLY A 334 30.99 3.82 -5.32
CA GLY A 334 31.15 4.36 -6.68
C GLY A 334 32.59 4.71 -7.04
N TYR A 335 32.80 5.17 -8.27
CA TYR A 335 34.12 5.41 -8.87
C TYR A 335 34.18 6.75 -9.61
N LEU A 336 35.38 7.31 -9.73
CA LEU A 336 35.63 8.58 -10.42
C LEU A 336 35.94 8.33 -11.90
N GLU A 337 35.40 9.19 -12.76
CA GLU A 337 35.67 9.22 -14.19
C GLU A 337 36.11 10.62 -14.62
N ILE A 338 37.11 10.69 -15.51
CA ILE A 338 37.53 11.91 -16.21
C ILE A 338 37.63 11.55 -17.69
N GLY A 339 36.92 12.29 -18.56
CA GLY A 339 36.90 11.99 -20.00
C GLY A 339 36.39 10.57 -20.34
N GLY A 340 35.58 9.96 -19.48
CA GLY A 340 35.05 8.60 -19.65
C GLY A 340 36.00 7.46 -19.21
N GLN A 341 37.20 7.77 -18.68
CA GLN A 341 38.10 6.76 -18.12
C GLN A 341 38.05 6.77 -16.59
N ARG A 342 38.13 5.58 -15.97
CA ARG A 342 38.20 5.44 -14.51
C ARG A 342 39.55 5.93 -14.00
N VAL A 343 39.54 6.73 -12.94
CA VAL A 343 40.76 7.31 -12.35
C VAL A 343 40.72 7.15 -10.83
N ASP A 344 41.87 6.85 -10.22
CA ASP A 344 42.00 6.84 -8.76
C ASP A 344 42.19 8.26 -8.20
N PRO A 345 41.61 8.60 -7.03
CA PRO A 345 41.70 9.94 -6.43
C PRO A 345 43.13 10.44 -6.27
N THR A 346 44.07 9.56 -5.92
CA THR A 346 45.50 9.86 -5.75
C THR A 346 46.20 10.25 -7.04
N ASP A 347 45.77 9.71 -8.17
CA ASP A 347 46.35 10.00 -9.48
C ASP A 347 45.84 11.34 -10.03
N VAL A 348 44.60 11.72 -9.70
CA VAL A 348 44.02 13.04 -10.04
C VAL A 348 44.81 14.16 -9.37
N ILE A 349 45.19 13.99 -8.09
CA ILE A 349 45.97 14.98 -7.33
C ILE A 349 47.39 15.15 -7.93
N LYS A 350 48.01 14.05 -8.40
CA LYS A 350 49.38 14.08 -8.95
C LYS A 350 49.47 14.69 -10.35
N ARG A 351 48.44 14.56 -11.18
CA ARG A 351 48.49 14.97 -12.61
C ARG A 351 48.26 16.46 -12.86
N ASN A 352 47.49 17.16 -12.02
CA ASN A 352 46.81 18.39 -12.45
C ASN A 352 47.18 19.69 -11.71
N GLY A 353 48.35 19.76 -11.06
CA GLY A 353 48.79 20.97 -10.36
C GLY A 353 48.08 21.14 -9.01
N VAL A 354 48.87 21.23 -7.95
CA VAL A 354 48.46 20.95 -6.57
C VAL A 354 47.57 22.05 -5.96
N ASP A 355 47.49 23.25 -6.55
CA ASP A 355 46.93 24.40 -5.82
C ASP A 355 45.43 24.64 -6.05
N THR A 356 44.92 24.61 -7.29
CA THR A 356 43.51 24.96 -7.59
C THR A 356 42.52 23.86 -7.24
N LEU A 357 42.83 22.60 -7.55
CA LEU A 357 42.00 21.46 -7.12
C LEU A 357 42.00 21.33 -5.60
N ALA A 358 43.14 21.50 -4.94
CA ALA A 358 43.20 21.51 -3.48
C ALA A 358 42.41 22.68 -2.90
N MET A 359 42.48 23.88 -3.50
CA MET A 359 41.68 25.03 -3.05
C MET A 359 40.18 24.77 -3.19
N PHE A 360 39.73 24.15 -4.28
CA PHE A 360 38.33 23.74 -4.46
C PHE A 360 37.91 22.71 -3.41
N LEU A 361 38.71 21.66 -3.19
CA LEU A 361 38.43 20.63 -2.19
C LEU A 361 38.40 21.21 -0.77
N ASN A 362 39.33 22.11 -0.44
CA ASN A 362 39.36 22.83 0.83
C ASN A 362 38.11 23.72 0.98
N ALA A 363 37.70 24.42 -0.07
CA ALA A 363 36.50 25.26 -0.04
C ALA A 363 35.24 24.41 0.21
N VAL A 364 35.09 23.30 -0.49
CA VAL A 364 33.94 22.40 -0.39
C VAL A 364 33.89 21.66 0.96
N GLY A 365 35.05 21.31 1.53
CA GLY A 365 35.18 20.67 2.83
C GLY A 365 35.05 21.62 4.03
N LEU A 366 35.64 22.82 3.97
CA LEU A 366 35.64 23.78 5.09
C LEU A 366 34.40 24.67 5.13
N CYS A 367 33.87 25.08 3.96
CA CYS A 367 32.61 25.81 3.86
C CYS A 367 31.44 24.82 3.95
N ASN A 368 31.39 24.05 5.04
CA ASN A 368 30.48 22.93 5.21
C ASN A 368 30.22 22.65 6.69
N LEU A 369 28.95 22.46 7.08
CA LEU A 369 28.56 22.12 8.45
C LEU A 369 28.24 20.63 8.62
N ALA A 370 28.24 19.86 7.54
CA ALA A 370 27.93 18.44 7.60
C ALA A 370 29.04 17.64 8.29
N LYS A 371 28.61 16.69 9.13
CA LYS A 371 29.46 15.73 9.82
C LYS A 371 29.17 14.33 9.30
N ILE A 372 30.20 13.55 9.01
CA ILE A 372 30.10 12.19 8.50
C ILE A 372 30.91 11.29 9.43
N GLU A 373 30.26 10.27 9.99
CA GLU A 373 30.85 9.36 10.95
C GLU A 373 30.61 7.91 10.55
N LEU A 374 31.54 7.03 10.93
CA LEU A 374 31.36 5.59 10.81
C LEU A 374 30.74 5.05 12.10
N LYS A 375 29.52 4.51 12.05
CA LYS A 375 28.82 3.98 13.22
C LYS A 375 28.68 2.45 13.18
N MET A 376 28.66 1.86 14.36
CA MET A 376 28.11 0.51 14.57
C MET A 376 26.60 0.57 14.29
N PRO A 377 26.00 -0.41 13.60
CA PRO A 377 24.55 -0.44 13.41
C PRO A 377 23.86 -0.46 14.77
N SER A 378 22.95 0.49 15.03
CA SER A 378 22.16 0.47 16.25
C SER A 378 21.14 -0.66 16.18
N SER A 379 21.00 -1.40 17.27
CA SER A 379 20.04 -2.49 17.46
C SER A 379 18.59 -1.99 17.64
N ASP A 380 18.20 -0.90 16.98
CA ASP A 380 16.87 -0.28 17.14
C ASP A 380 15.76 -1.02 16.35
N THR A 381 16.04 -2.25 15.89
CA THR A 381 15.05 -3.13 15.23
C THR A 381 14.65 -4.34 16.06
N SER A 382 14.96 -4.38 17.37
CA SER A 382 14.69 -5.56 18.21
C SER A 382 13.73 -5.33 19.38
N ASP A 383 12.57 -4.70 19.16
CA ASP A 383 11.53 -4.61 20.22
C ASP A 383 10.14 -5.14 19.83
N THR A 384 10.04 -6.04 18.85
CA THR A 384 8.77 -6.76 18.58
C THR A 384 8.82 -8.28 18.55
N ASP A 385 9.97 -8.93 18.81
CA ASP A 385 10.08 -10.40 18.72
C ASP A 385 10.41 -11.14 20.04
N GLU A 386 10.31 -10.50 21.21
CA GLU A 386 10.35 -11.20 22.50
C GLU A 386 8.95 -11.65 22.96
N LYS A 387 8.34 -12.61 22.25
CA LYS A 387 7.29 -13.49 22.81
C LYS A 387 6.97 -14.76 22.02
N SER A 388 7.91 -15.27 21.23
CA SER A 388 7.70 -16.54 20.49
C SER A 388 8.92 -17.49 20.51
N ARG A 389 9.56 -17.67 21.66
CA ARG A 389 10.56 -18.74 21.85
C ARG A 389 10.26 -19.63 23.05
N HIS A 390 9.28 -20.53 22.87
CA HIS A 390 9.32 -21.84 23.51
C HIS A 390 9.12 -22.92 22.44
N HIS A 391 10.01 -23.91 22.45
CA HIS A 391 10.10 -25.09 21.58
C HIS A 391 10.50 -24.83 20.12
N ASP A 392 11.80 -24.93 19.83
CA ASP A 392 12.35 -26.19 19.29
C ASP A 392 13.88 -26.18 19.36
N SER A 393 14.45 -27.30 19.79
CA SER A 393 15.89 -27.47 19.99
C SER A 393 16.38 -28.52 19.01
N ARG A 394 16.99 -28.10 17.89
CA ARG A 394 17.98 -28.87 17.12
C ARG A 394 18.62 -28.06 15.98
N ARG A 395 19.96 -27.96 16.06
CA ARG A 395 20.97 -27.85 14.99
C ARG A 395 20.70 -26.90 13.82
N HIS A 396 21.46 -25.81 13.72
CA HIS A 396 22.36 -25.56 12.57
C HIS A 396 23.39 -24.45 12.85
N SER A 397 24.64 -24.79 12.51
CA SER A 397 25.86 -24.01 12.25
C SER A 397 25.95 -22.52 12.62
N HIS A 398 26.94 -22.22 13.46
CA HIS A 398 27.57 -20.92 13.60
C HIS A 398 28.04 -20.38 12.23
N THR A 399 27.40 -19.31 11.77
CA THR A 399 27.98 -18.38 10.81
C THR A 399 28.12 -17.08 11.56
N GLU A 400 29.35 -16.71 11.92
CA GLU A 400 29.66 -15.42 12.54
C GLU A 400 29.28 -14.32 11.55
N SER A 401 28.14 -13.67 11.77
CA SER A 401 27.76 -12.47 11.04
C SER A 401 28.70 -11.34 11.46
N THR A 402 29.70 -11.06 10.64
CA THR A 402 30.56 -9.88 10.77
C THR A 402 29.68 -8.65 10.62
N GLN A 403 29.36 -7.97 11.73
CA GLN A 403 28.55 -6.75 11.71
C GLN A 403 29.29 -5.66 10.92
N LYS A 404 28.69 -5.23 9.81
CA LYS A 404 29.30 -4.27 8.88
C LYS A 404 29.09 -2.85 9.42
N LEU A 405 30.17 -2.08 9.56
CA LEU A 405 30.12 -0.66 9.94
C LEU A 405 29.41 0.14 8.84
N GLU A 406 28.48 1.04 9.20
CA GLU A 406 27.74 1.88 8.26
C GLU A 406 28.10 3.36 8.41
N TRP A 407 28.12 4.09 7.29
CA TRP A 407 28.36 5.53 7.26
C TRP A 407 27.08 6.30 7.59
N ALA A 408 27.13 7.13 8.63
CA ALA A 408 26.06 8.04 9.02
C ALA A 408 26.46 9.49 8.73
N ALA A 409 25.53 10.30 8.22
CA ALA A 409 25.76 11.71 7.92
C ALA A 409 24.74 12.60 8.62
N TYR A 410 25.20 13.74 9.13
CA TYR A 410 24.43 14.75 9.84
C TYR A 410 24.63 16.10 9.13
N GLY A 411 23.54 16.77 8.76
CA GLY A 411 23.57 18.05 8.06
C GLY A 411 22.57 18.11 6.91
N GLU A 412 22.64 19.17 6.13
CA GLU A 412 21.80 19.33 4.93
C GLU A 412 22.29 18.39 3.80
N PRO A 413 21.40 17.77 3.01
CA PRO A 413 21.80 16.82 1.96
C PRO A 413 22.82 17.39 0.97
N THR A 414 22.67 18.67 0.63
CA THR A 414 23.58 19.43 -0.25
C THR A 414 24.98 19.55 0.33
N GLU A 415 25.08 19.71 1.65
CA GLU A 415 26.36 19.81 2.36
C GLU A 415 27.01 18.45 2.54
N ILE A 416 26.21 17.44 2.88
CA ILE A 416 26.66 16.05 3.00
C ILE A 416 27.28 15.59 1.68
N SER A 417 26.63 15.83 0.53
CA SER A 417 27.13 15.38 -0.77
C SER A 417 28.50 15.98 -1.13
N LEU A 418 28.68 17.26 -0.78
CA LEU A 418 29.92 18.01 -0.95
C LEU A 418 31.01 17.50 -0.01
N GLN A 419 30.67 17.20 1.24
CA GLN A 419 31.58 16.65 2.23
C GLN A 419 32.05 15.24 1.84
N VAL A 420 31.13 14.36 1.43
CA VAL A 420 31.45 13.01 0.92
C VAL A 420 32.39 13.11 -0.27
N PHE A 421 32.16 14.08 -1.18
CA PHE A 421 33.05 14.31 -2.31
C PHE A 421 34.46 14.72 -1.86
N ALA A 422 34.58 15.65 -0.90
CA ALA A 422 35.88 16.07 -0.37
C ALA A 422 36.62 14.92 0.37
N MET A 423 35.90 14.07 1.11
CA MET A 423 36.46 12.90 1.78
C MET A 423 37.02 11.85 0.81
N ARG A 424 36.52 11.75 -0.43
CA ARG A 424 37.11 10.87 -1.47
C ARG A 424 38.57 11.22 -1.78
N PHE A 425 38.97 12.47 -1.51
CA PHE A 425 40.31 12.98 -1.74
C PHE A 425 41.10 13.20 -0.43
N ASN A 426 40.61 12.71 0.72
CA ASN A 426 41.16 12.99 2.05
C ASN A 426 41.27 14.50 2.35
N SER A 427 40.22 15.25 2.02
CA SER A 427 40.05 16.67 2.30
C SER A 427 38.74 16.96 3.05
N GLY A 428 38.29 16.03 3.90
CA GLY A 428 37.14 16.26 4.77
C GLY A 428 37.41 17.37 5.80
N ARG A 429 36.35 18.00 6.31
CA ARG A 429 36.47 19.08 7.31
C ARG A 429 37.32 18.69 8.51
N GLU A 430 37.05 17.52 9.11
CA GLU A 430 37.77 17.03 10.29
C GLU A 430 39.26 16.82 9.97
N GLU A 431 39.55 16.16 8.85
CA GLU A 431 40.93 15.95 8.37
C GLU A 431 41.66 17.28 8.10
N LEU A 432 40.97 18.29 7.57
CA LEU A 432 41.55 19.62 7.34
C LEU A 432 41.76 20.38 8.65
N GLN A 433 40.86 20.27 9.63
CA GLN A 433 41.05 20.87 10.95
C GLN A 433 42.22 20.22 11.70
N GLU A 434 42.38 18.89 11.60
CA GLU A 434 43.55 18.17 12.12
C GLU A 434 44.87 18.63 11.46
N ARG A 435 44.81 19.01 10.17
CA ARG A 435 45.95 19.60 9.44
C ARG A 435 46.25 21.06 9.82
N GLY A 436 45.54 21.64 10.79
CA GLY A 436 45.85 22.95 11.38
C GLY A 436 45.01 24.13 10.86
N TRP A 437 43.92 23.88 10.14
CA TRP A 437 42.97 24.93 9.73
C TRP A 437 42.07 25.35 10.90
N LYS A 438 42.01 26.66 11.19
CA LYS A 438 41.22 27.21 12.31
C LYS A 438 40.08 28.08 11.81
N LEU A 439 38.86 27.82 12.27
CA LEU A 439 37.68 28.64 11.96
C LEU A 439 37.75 29.96 12.75
N ILE A 440 37.63 31.09 12.05
CA ILE A 440 37.63 32.44 12.65
C ILE A 440 36.21 33.00 12.72
N ALA A 441 35.48 32.93 11.61
CA ALA A 441 34.13 33.47 11.49
C ALA A 441 33.29 32.62 10.55
N GLU A 442 31.99 32.54 10.83
CA GLU A 442 31.00 31.81 10.04
C GLU A 442 29.85 32.75 9.68
N HIS A 443 29.48 32.77 8.40
CA HIS A 443 28.30 33.42 7.87
C HIS A 443 27.36 32.35 7.32
N PRO A 444 26.37 31.90 8.11
CA PRO A 444 25.52 30.76 7.77
C PRO A 444 24.66 31.05 6.53
N PHE A 445 24.22 30.00 5.84
CA PHE A 445 23.42 30.14 4.63
C PHE A 445 22.20 31.05 4.85
N ASP A 446 22.01 32.02 3.95
CA ASP A 446 20.85 32.90 3.92
C ASP A 446 20.04 32.65 2.64
N SER A 447 18.74 32.40 2.79
CA SER A 447 17.83 32.05 1.71
C SER A 447 17.53 33.20 0.73
N VAL A 448 17.68 34.46 1.16
CA VAL A 448 17.45 35.64 0.32
C VAL A 448 18.62 35.83 -0.63
N ILE A 449 19.84 35.80 -0.11
CA ILE A 449 21.07 35.98 -0.92
C ILE A 449 21.62 34.67 -1.50
N LYS A 450 21.08 33.52 -1.07
CA LYS A 450 21.35 32.15 -1.54
C LYS A 450 22.83 31.74 -1.51
N ARG A 451 23.56 32.12 -0.45
CA ARG A 451 24.98 31.80 -0.28
C ARG A 451 25.38 31.62 1.18
N MET A 452 26.51 30.96 1.39
CA MET A 452 27.17 30.73 2.67
C MET A 452 28.65 31.05 2.54
N SER A 453 29.24 31.63 3.59
CA SER A 453 30.68 31.95 3.62
C SER A 453 31.29 31.60 4.97
N VAL A 454 32.54 31.14 4.95
CA VAL A 454 33.32 30.87 6.16
C VAL A 454 34.71 31.48 6.04
N VAL A 455 35.27 31.91 7.16
CA VAL A 455 36.62 32.48 7.23
C VAL A 455 37.49 31.54 8.05
N TYR A 456 38.53 31.01 7.41
CA TYR A 456 39.50 30.15 8.07
C TYR A 456 40.90 30.76 8.03
N GLU A 457 41.68 30.48 9.07
CA GLU A 457 43.12 30.66 9.09
C GLU A 457 43.79 29.36 8.64
N SER A 458 44.59 29.45 7.59
CA SER A 458 45.36 28.31 7.07
C SER A 458 46.57 28.02 7.98
N PRO A 459 47.15 26.80 7.89
CA PRO A 459 48.38 26.46 8.63
C PRO A 459 49.56 27.41 8.36
N SER A 460 49.56 28.09 7.20
CA SER A 460 50.55 29.10 6.83
C SER A 460 50.26 30.50 7.42
N GLY A 461 49.23 30.66 8.26
CA GLY A 461 48.83 31.93 8.87
C GLY A 461 48.08 32.89 7.93
N LYS A 462 47.60 32.40 6.78
CA LYS A 462 46.82 33.22 5.82
C LYS A 462 45.33 33.08 6.13
N ARG A 463 44.59 34.19 6.12
CA ARG A 463 43.13 34.17 6.26
C ARG A 463 42.48 34.01 4.88
N ILE A 464 41.63 33.01 4.74
CA ILE A 464 40.95 32.68 3.49
C ILE A 464 39.45 32.64 3.75
N VAL A 465 38.69 33.33 2.91
CA VAL A 465 37.24 33.26 2.84
C VAL A 465 36.88 32.19 1.83
N PHE A 466 36.05 31.24 2.21
CA PHE A 466 35.46 30.26 1.29
C PHE A 466 33.96 30.49 1.20
N THR A 467 33.45 30.55 -0.02
CA THR A 467 32.06 30.87 -0.30
C THR A 467 31.45 29.84 -1.26
N LYS A 468 30.23 29.41 -0.97
CA LYS A 468 29.41 28.58 -1.86
C LYS A 468 28.00 29.13 -1.98
N GLY A 469 27.39 28.99 -3.15
CA GLY A 469 26.02 29.46 -3.35
C GLY A 469 25.46 29.21 -4.75
N ALA A 470 24.27 29.75 -5.00
CA ALA A 470 23.68 29.73 -6.33
C ALA A 470 24.51 30.57 -7.31
N VAL A 471 24.71 30.06 -8.53
CA VAL A 471 25.55 30.71 -9.54
C VAL A 471 25.10 32.14 -9.83
N GLU A 472 23.78 32.33 -9.95
CA GLU A 472 23.11 33.60 -10.30
C GLU A 472 23.32 34.70 -9.26
N THR A 473 23.40 34.34 -7.98
CA THR A 473 23.62 35.32 -6.91
C THR A 473 25.10 35.54 -6.68
N LEU A 474 25.92 34.49 -6.78
CA LEU A 474 27.37 34.59 -6.58
C LEU A 474 28.04 35.42 -7.68
N SER A 475 27.54 35.36 -8.93
CA SER A 475 28.13 36.07 -10.08
C SER A 475 28.31 37.56 -9.84
N ASN A 476 27.43 38.19 -9.05
CA ASN A 476 27.50 39.62 -8.72
C ASN A 476 28.62 39.97 -7.73
N SER A 477 29.16 38.98 -7.03
CA SER A 477 30.22 39.15 -6.02
C SER A 477 31.55 38.53 -6.44
N LEU A 478 31.59 37.93 -7.63
CA LEU A 478 32.82 37.41 -8.21
C LEU A 478 33.60 38.55 -8.87
N ASP A 479 34.93 38.49 -8.79
CA ASP A 479 35.82 39.33 -9.57
C ASP A 479 35.65 38.99 -11.07
N ALA A 480 35.26 39.99 -11.86
CA ALA A 480 35.01 39.85 -13.29
C ALA A 480 36.25 39.38 -14.09
N SER A 481 37.45 39.55 -13.54
CA SER A 481 38.69 39.05 -14.15
C SER A 481 38.97 37.57 -13.87
N SER A 482 38.26 36.96 -12.92
CA SER A 482 38.53 35.59 -12.45
C SER A 482 37.84 34.49 -13.26
N TYR A 483 36.89 34.81 -14.15
CA TYR A 483 36.16 33.81 -14.93
C TYR A 483 35.60 34.36 -16.25
N ASN A 484 35.32 33.46 -17.19
CA ASN A 484 34.57 33.75 -18.42
C ASN A 484 33.08 33.47 -18.20
N SER A 485 32.27 34.53 -18.14
CA SER A 485 30.83 34.42 -17.85
C SER A 485 30.06 33.55 -18.86
N ASP A 486 30.36 33.66 -20.15
CA ASP A 486 29.66 32.90 -21.20
C ASP A 486 29.96 31.40 -21.09
N GLU A 487 31.22 31.08 -20.81
CA GLU A 487 31.66 29.69 -20.63
C GLU A 487 31.04 29.07 -19.38
N VAL A 488 31.08 29.76 -18.23
CA VAL A 488 30.45 29.29 -16.99
C VAL A 488 28.96 29.05 -17.21
N LEU A 489 28.25 30.00 -17.85
CA LEU A 489 26.82 29.86 -18.13
C LEU A 489 26.53 28.67 -19.06
N SER A 490 27.38 28.43 -20.07
CA SER A 490 27.25 27.26 -20.94
C SER A 490 27.39 25.94 -20.17
N ARG A 491 28.34 25.85 -19.23
CA ARG A 491 28.56 24.68 -18.38
C ARG A 491 27.43 24.45 -17.39
N VAL A 492 26.91 25.53 -16.80
CA VAL A 492 25.72 25.48 -15.93
C VAL A 492 24.53 24.92 -16.71
N ASN A 493 24.31 25.39 -17.94
CA ASN A 493 23.22 24.91 -18.78
C ASN A 493 23.36 23.42 -19.11
N LEU A 494 24.56 22.95 -19.47
CA LEU A 494 24.83 21.53 -19.72
C LEU A 494 24.54 20.66 -18.48
N MET A 495 25.08 21.05 -17.32
CA MET A 495 24.82 20.33 -16.07
C MET A 495 23.34 20.34 -15.69
N THR A 496 22.63 21.44 -15.95
CA THR A 496 21.19 21.55 -15.68
C THR A 496 20.36 20.70 -16.64
N GLN A 497 20.78 20.55 -17.90
CA GLN A 497 20.16 19.64 -18.87
C GLN A 497 20.30 18.17 -18.46
N ASP A 498 21.44 17.80 -17.85
CA ASP A 498 21.64 16.49 -17.22
C ASP A 498 20.87 16.32 -15.90
N GLY A 499 20.11 17.34 -15.50
CA GLY A 499 19.28 17.31 -14.31
C GLY A 499 19.99 17.64 -13.01
N LEU A 500 21.22 18.15 -13.06
CA LEU A 500 22.03 18.42 -11.88
C LEU A 500 21.65 19.76 -11.23
N ARG A 501 21.65 19.81 -9.90
CA ARG A 501 21.60 21.04 -9.12
C ARG A 501 23.01 21.62 -9.03
N VAL A 502 23.24 22.75 -9.70
CA VAL A 502 24.59 23.35 -9.81
C VAL A 502 24.84 24.37 -8.70
N LEU A 503 26.00 24.26 -8.05
CA LEU A 503 26.52 25.23 -7.09
C LEU A 503 27.82 25.86 -7.59
N CYS A 504 27.97 27.15 -7.33
CA CYS A 504 29.22 27.89 -7.54
C CYS A 504 30.05 27.87 -6.27
N VAL A 505 31.35 27.63 -6.42
CA VAL A 505 32.35 27.67 -5.34
C VAL A 505 33.39 28.73 -5.66
N ALA A 506 33.70 29.57 -4.68
CA ALA A 506 34.63 30.69 -4.81
C ALA A 506 35.42 30.89 -3.52
N TYR A 507 36.51 31.64 -3.59
CA TYR A 507 37.33 31.99 -2.43
C TYR A 507 37.89 33.40 -2.52
N ARG A 508 38.36 33.94 -1.40
CA ARG A 508 39.12 35.19 -1.35
C ARG A 508 40.25 35.10 -0.33
N LEU A 509 41.44 35.53 -0.74
CA LEU A 509 42.59 35.67 0.15
C LEU A 509 42.54 37.04 0.82
N LEU A 510 42.55 37.06 2.16
CA LEU A 510 42.65 38.31 2.92
C LEU A 510 44.14 38.62 3.17
N PRO A 511 44.58 39.87 2.95
CA PRO A 511 45.94 40.29 3.25
C PRO A 511 46.29 40.05 4.73
N PRO A 512 47.54 39.67 5.06
CA PRO A 512 48.01 39.66 6.45
C PRO A 512 47.85 41.08 7.03
N TYR A 513 47.18 41.22 8.18
CA TYR A 513 46.88 42.50 8.85
C TYR A 513 45.84 43.42 8.16
N SER A 514 44.87 42.86 7.43
CA SER A 514 43.74 43.66 6.93
C SER A 514 42.78 44.10 8.06
N ASP A 515 42.39 45.38 8.10
CA ASP A 515 41.31 45.94 8.96
C ASP A 515 39.89 45.45 8.57
N VAL A 516 39.80 44.40 7.74
CA VAL A 516 38.53 43.83 7.30
C VAL A 516 37.84 43.17 8.48
N ASP A 517 36.70 43.75 8.86
CA ASP A 517 35.84 43.23 9.91
C ASP A 517 35.18 41.92 9.46
N VAL A 518 35.81 40.80 9.79
CA VAL A 518 35.36 39.43 9.45
C VAL A 518 33.98 39.08 10.04
N SER A 519 33.47 39.86 11.02
CA SER A 519 32.15 39.68 11.60
C SER A 519 31.02 40.22 10.72
N LYS A 520 31.32 41.08 9.73
CA LYS A 520 30.34 41.63 8.79
C LYS A 520 30.39 40.89 7.47
N ARG A 521 29.25 40.34 7.06
CA ARG A 521 29.10 39.58 5.81
C ARG A 521 29.54 40.34 4.55
N GLU A 522 29.15 41.61 4.45
CA GLU A 522 29.43 42.47 3.30
C GLU A 522 30.93 42.69 3.06
N SER A 523 31.75 42.63 4.10
CA SER A 523 33.19 42.89 4.00
C SER A 523 33.96 41.68 3.42
N VAL A 524 33.45 40.47 3.66
CA VAL A 524 34.07 39.20 3.25
C VAL A 524 33.51 38.64 1.95
N GLU A 525 32.25 38.95 1.60
CA GLU A 525 31.56 38.44 0.40
C GLU A 525 31.67 39.34 -0.84
N ASP A 526 32.74 40.12 -0.93
CA ASP A 526 33.04 40.99 -2.07
C ASP A 526 34.31 40.51 -2.81
N SER A 527 34.43 40.78 -4.11
CA SER A 527 35.61 40.48 -4.94
C SER A 527 36.14 39.03 -4.79
N LEU A 528 35.24 38.05 -4.88
CA LEU A 528 35.56 36.62 -4.75
C LEU A 528 36.17 36.06 -6.05
N ILE A 529 37.15 35.18 -5.94
CA ILE A 529 37.79 34.50 -7.08
C ILE A 529 37.05 33.18 -7.35
N PHE A 530 36.61 32.99 -8.59
CA PHE A 530 35.92 31.77 -9.02
C PHE A 530 36.85 30.54 -8.96
N LEU A 531 36.36 29.41 -8.40
CA LEU A 531 37.08 28.13 -8.38
C LEU A 531 36.48 27.09 -9.32
N GLY A 532 35.16 26.93 -9.31
CA GLY A 532 34.51 25.89 -10.10
C GLY A 532 33.04 25.69 -9.77
N LEU A 533 32.43 24.69 -10.44
CA LEU A 533 31.04 24.30 -10.31
C LEU A 533 30.93 22.87 -9.77
N ALA A 534 29.97 22.66 -8.86
CA ALA A 534 29.58 21.34 -8.39
C ALA A 534 28.14 21.04 -8.80
N GLY A 535 27.95 20.02 -9.63
CA GLY A 535 26.65 19.46 -10.02
C GLY A 535 26.24 18.34 -9.09
N LEU A 536 25.16 18.58 -8.34
CA LEU A 536 24.59 17.63 -7.40
C LEU A 536 23.39 16.91 -8.02
N TYR A 537 23.16 15.68 -7.62
CA TYR A 537 22.15 14.79 -8.17
C TYR A 537 21.47 14.00 -7.07
N ASP A 538 20.17 13.82 -7.19
CA ASP A 538 19.34 13.01 -6.30
C ASP A 538 19.02 11.68 -7.00
N PRO A 539 19.67 10.57 -6.64
CA PRO A 539 19.52 9.30 -7.33
C PRO A 539 18.12 8.69 -7.11
N PRO A 540 17.53 8.04 -8.13
CA PRO A 540 16.38 7.19 -7.94
C PRO A 540 16.75 6.05 -6.99
N ARG A 541 15.75 5.51 -6.29
CA ARG A 541 15.95 4.27 -5.53
C ARG A 541 16.14 3.10 -6.49
N LEU A 542 16.89 2.09 -6.07
CA LEU A 542 17.25 0.96 -6.94
C LEU A 542 16.01 0.17 -7.34
N GLU A 543 15.07 0.04 -6.41
CA GLU A 543 13.82 -0.67 -6.51
C GLU A 543 12.73 0.07 -7.28
N THR A 544 12.81 1.41 -7.39
CA THR A 544 11.80 2.25 -8.06
C THR A 544 11.54 1.80 -9.49
N ARG A 545 12.60 1.49 -10.25
CA ARG A 545 12.48 1.09 -11.67
C ARG A 545 11.66 -0.20 -11.84
N GLY A 546 11.98 -1.23 -11.05
CA GLY A 546 11.25 -2.50 -11.08
C GLY A 546 9.78 -2.34 -10.67
N ALA A 547 9.52 -1.52 -9.66
CA ALA A 547 8.19 -1.22 -9.18
C ALA A 547 7.33 -0.44 -10.19
N VAL A 548 7.90 0.58 -10.86
CA VAL A 548 7.20 1.33 -11.94
C VAL A 548 6.82 0.41 -13.09
N LEU A 549 7.74 -0.46 -13.54
CA LEU A 549 7.47 -1.41 -14.62
C LEU A 549 6.39 -2.43 -14.21
N LYS A 550 6.42 -2.93 -12.97
CA LYS A 550 5.38 -3.84 -12.44
C LYS A 550 4.01 -3.17 -12.42
N SER A 551 3.93 -1.89 -12.04
CA SER A 551 2.69 -1.10 -12.10
C SER A 551 2.18 -0.89 -13.52
N GLN A 552 3.05 -0.53 -14.46
CA GLN A 552 2.69 -0.35 -15.87
C GLN A 552 2.17 -1.66 -16.51
N ARG A 553 2.80 -2.80 -16.20
CA ARG A 553 2.33 -4.13 -16.64
C ARG A 553 0.94 -4.46 -16.07
N ALA A 554 0.63 -4.00 -14.87
CA ALA A 554 -0.67 -4.15 -14.22
C ALA A 554 -1.76 -3.22 -14.77
N GLY A 555 -1.45 -2.46 -15.84
CA GLY A 555 -2.35 -1.48 -16.46
C GLY A 555 -2.47 -0.17 -15.68
N ILE A 556 -1.51 0.14 -14.80
CA ILE A 556 -1.50 1.34 -13.94
C ILE A 556 -0.54 2.37 -14.54
N ARG A 557 -1.01 3.60 -14.76
CA ARG A 557 -0.15 4.70 -15.24
C ARG A 557 0.51 5.40 -14.07
N VAL A 558 1.82 5.62 -14.17
CA VAL A 558 2.60 6.34 -13.14
C VAL A 558 2.90 7.74 -13.64
N HIS A 559 2.46 8.75 -12.89
CA HIS A 559 2.67 10.16 -13.14
C HIS A 559 3.67 10.72 -12.12
N MET A 560 4.67 11.47 -12.60
CA MET A 560 5.61 12.21 -11.76
C MET A 560 5.17 13.67 -11.67
N LEU A 561 4.91 14.16 -10.45
CA LEU A 561 4.58 15.55 -10.19
C LEU A 561 5.69 16.15 -9.33
N THR A 562 6.46 17.08 -9.86
CA THR A 562 7.64 17.61 -9.15
C THR A 562 7.79 19.12 -9.27
N GLY A 563 8.36 19.73 -8.24
CA GLY A 563 8.80 21.14 -8.24
C GLY A 563 10.12 21.38 -8.99
N ASP A 564 10.80 20.31 -9.42
CA ASP A 564 12.08 20.39 -10.10
C ASP A 564 11.99 20.97 -11.50
N HIS A 565 13.16 21.32 -12.05
CA HIS A 565 13.27 21.78 -13.42
C HIS A 565 12.86 20.65 -14.41
N PRO A 566 12.23 20.97 -15.55
CA PRO A 566 11.76 19.95 -16.51
C PRO A 566 12.86 19.01 -17.03
N GLY A 567 14.09 19.51 -17.19
CA GLY A 567 15.25 18.70 -17.58
C GLY A 567 15.55 17.58 -16.57
N THR A 568 15.66 17.94 -15.28
CA THR A 568 15.86 16.99 -14.18
C THR A 568 14.73 15.97 -14.10
N ALA A 569 13.48 16.45 -14.12
CA ALA A 569 12.31 15.58 -14.05
C ALA A 569 12.29 14.57 -15.20
N ARG A 570 12.63 15.01 -16.41
CA ARG A 570 12.72 14.15 -17.60
C ARG A 570 13.82 13.09 -17.45
N ALA A 571 15.01 13.45 -16.99
CA ALA A 571 16.11 12.52 -16.80
C ALA A 571 15.74 11.41 -15.80
N ILE A 572 15.23 11.78 -14.63
CA ILE A 572 14.78 10.82 -13.60
C ILE A 572 13.63 9.95 -14.13
N ALA A 573 12.71 10.50 -14.92
CA ALA A 573 11.60 9.75 -15.48
C ALA A 573 12.07 8.67 -16.48
N TYR A 574 13.14 8.90 -17.24
CA TYR A 574 13.75 7.86 -18.08
C TYR A 574 14.46 6.78 -17.25
N GLU A 575 15.22 7.18 -16.23
CA GLU A 575 15.97 6.23 -15.38
C GLU A 575 15.05 5.30 -14.58
N THR A 576 13.93 5.84 -14.07
CA THR A 576 12.89 5.10 -13.35
C THR A 576 11.96 4.30 -14.26
N GLY A 577 12.03 4.47 -15.58
CA GLY A 577 11.14 3.80 -16.54
C GLY A 577 9.73 4.38 -16.62
N ILE A 578 9.47 5.54 -16.00
CA ILE A 578 8.22 6.28 -16.17
C ILE A 578 8.07 6.74 -17.63
N LEU A 579 9.15 7.24 -18.22
CA LEU A 579 9.27 7.49 -19.65
C LEU A 579 10.06 6.35 -20.30
N SER A 580 9.60 5.90 -21.46
CA SER A 580 10.28 4.87 -22.25
C SER A 580 10.34 5.27 -23.73
N ASP A 581 11.41 4.87 -24.39
CA ASP A 581 11.55 5.06 -25.83
C ASP A 581 10.53 4.25 -26.64
N THR A 582 9.94 3.21 -26.04
CA THR A 582 8.88 2.39 -26.64
C THR A 582 7.49 3.04 -26.60
N MET A 583 7.32 4.21 -25.97
CA MET A 583 6.02 4.89 -25.96
C MET A 583 5.57 5.35 -27.36
N PRO A 584 4.25 5.32 -27.67
CA PRO A 584 3.71 5.88 -28.90
C PRO A 584 4.08 7.36 -29.09
N VAL A 585 4.46 7.74 -30.31
CA VAL A 585 4.94 9.10 -30.63
C VAL A 585 3.92 10.19 -30.25
N ALA A 586 2.62 9.91 -30.42
CA ALA A 586 1.53 10.82 -30.04
C ALA A 586 1.46 11.08 -28.52
N SER A 587 1.93 10.16 -27.69
CA SER A 587 2.03 10.33 -26.24
C SER A 587 3.31 11.05 -25.83
N LYS A 588 4.39 10.95 -26.61
CA LYS A 588 5.68 11.59 -26.29
C LYS A 588 5.65 13.11 -26.35
N SER A 589 4.90 13.70 -27.29
CA SER A 589 4.84 15.17 -27.47
C SER A 589 4.19 15.92 -26.30
N HIS A 590 3.36 15.25 -25.49
CA HIS A 590 2.73 15.81 -24.29
C HIS A 590 3.11 15.06 -23.00
N ALA A 591 4.13 14.19 -23.05
CA ALA A 591 4.50 13.37 -21.91
C ALA A 591 5.11 14.20 -20.78
N VAL A 592 5.88 15.24 -21.11
CA VAL A 592 6.50 16.16 -20.14
C VAL A 592 5.94 17.55 -20.36
N MET A 593 5.44 18.18 -19.30
CA MET A 593 4.81 19.49 -19.34
C MET A 593 5.29 20.36 -18.18
N VAL A 594 5.36 21.68 -18.38
CA VAL A 594 5.60 22.63 -17.29
C VAL A 594 4.27 22.95 -16.61
N ALA A 595 4.26 23.05 -15.29
CA ALA A 595 3.05 23.33 -14.50
C ALA A 595 2.33 24.60 -14.97
N ALA A 596 3.06 25.65 -15.36
CA ALA A 596 2.46 26.89 -15.86
C ALA A 596 1.58 26.67 -17.11
N ASP A 597 2.00 25.80 -18.03
CA ASP A 597 1.23 25.49 -19.23
C ASP A 597 0.01 24.66 -18.89
N PHE A 598 0.16 23.66 -18.02
CA PHE A 598 -0.94 22.83 -17.53
C PHE A 598 -1.98 23.66 -16.76
N ASP A 599 -1.51 24.59 -15.93
CA ASP A 599 -2.35 25.46 -15.12
C ASP A 599 -3.05 26.55 -15.97
N ALA A 600 -2.49 26.92 -17.12
CA ALA A 600 -3.10 27.87 -18.05
C ALA A 600 -4.27 27.28 -18.87
N MET A 601 -4.30 25.95 -19.05
CA MET A 601 -5.39 25.28 -19.78
C MET A 601 -6.72 25.44 -19.01
N SER A 602 -7.84 25.32 -19.70
CA SER A 602 -9.15 25.13 -19.06
C SER A 602 -9.38 23.65 -18.72
N ASP A 603 -10.32 23.36 -17.81
CA ASP A 603 -10.67 21.98 -17.47
C ASP A 603 -11.15 21.17 -18.68
N ALA A 604 -11.87 21.80 -19.62
CA ALA A 604 -12.32 21.16 -20.85
C ALA A 604 -11.16 20.83 -21.80
N GLU A 605 -10.15 21.69 -21.89
CA GLU A 605 -8.93 21.42 -22.67
C GLU A 605 -8.09 20.31 -22.04
N VAL A 606 -7.92 20.35 -20.71
CA VAL A 606 -7.25 19.28 -19.97
C VAL A 606 -7.96 17.95 -20.20
N ASP A 607 -9.29 17.92 -20.18
CA ASP A 607 -10.08 16.71 -20.40
C ASP A 607 -10.08 16.24 -21.88
N ALA A 608 -9.87 17.16 -22.83
CA ALA A 608 -9.75 16.86 -24.26
C ALA A 608 -8.39 16.26 -24.66
N LEU A 609 -7.37 16.34 -23.79
CA LEU A 609 -6.06 15.71 -24.06
C LEU A 609 -6.22 14.18 -24.26
N PRO A 610 -5.50 13.58 -25.24
CA PRO A 610 -5.56 12.13 -25.48
C PRO A 610 -5.11 11.32 -24.27
N GLY A 611 -4.18 11.85 -23.48
CA GLY A 611 -3.79 11.36 -22.17
C GLY A 611 -3.26 12.53 -21.33
N LEU A 612 -3.41 12.44 -20.01
CA LEU A 612 -2.82 13.43 -19.12
C LEU A 612 -1.28 13.34 -19.15
N PRO A 613 -0.57 14.45 -18.93
CA PRO A 613 0.89 14.46 -18.91
C PRO A 613 1.45 13.46 -17.88
N VAL A 614 2.49 12.74 -18.27
CA VAL A 614 3.15 11.74 -17.42
C VAL A 614 4.10 12.41 -16.43
N VAL A 615 4.74 13.50 -16.83
CA VAL A 615 5.65 14.28 -15.99
C VAL A 615 5.20 15.74 -16.00
N ILE A 616 4.89 16.31 -14.84
CA ILE A 616 4.65 17.74 -14.67
C ILE A 616 5.74 18.31 -13.78
N ALA A 617 6.49 19.27 -14.31
CA ALA A 617 7.61 19.91 -13.64
C ALA A 617 7.25 21.32 -13.15
N ARG A 618 7.99 21.86 -12.18
CA ARG A 618 7.69 23.15 -11.50
C ARG A 618 6.30 23.21 -10.86
N CYS A 619 5.79 22.09 -10.36
CA CYS A 619 4.46 22.02 -9.74
C CYS A 619 4.33 22.88 -8.48
N ALA A 620 3.23 23.61 -8.38
CA ALA A 620 2.74 24.15 -7.12
C ALA A 620 1.81 23.13 -6.42
N PRO A 621 1.52 23.28 -5.12
CA PRO A 621 0.51 22.44 -4.43
C PRO A 621 -0.84 22.40 -5.16
N SER A 622 -1.28 23.54 -5.72
CA SER A 622 -2.52 23.65 -6.50
C SER A 622 -2.49 22.82 -7.79
N THR A 623 -1.34 22.76 -8.48
CA THR A 623 -1.15 21.95 -9.69
C THR A 623 -1.36 20.46 -9.38
N LYS A 624 -0.81 19.98 -8.24
CA LYS A 624 -0.97 18.59 -7.80
C LYS A 624 -2.43 18.24 -7.54
N VAL A 625 -3.13 19.11 -6.82
CA VAL A 625 -4.58 19.01 -6.59
C VAL A 625 -5.35 18.95 -7.91
N ARG A 626 -5.03 19.85 -8.84
CA ARG A 626 -5.72 19.93 -10.12
C ARG A 626 -5.51 18.69 -10.99
N MET A 627 -4.32 18.09 -10.92
CA MET A 627 -4.06 16.80 -11.58
C MET A 627 -4.97 15.69 -11.04
N VAL A 628 -5.13 15.61 -9.71
CA VAL A 628 -6.05 14.65 -9.06
C VAL A 628 -7.50 14.91 -9.51
N GLU A 629 -7.94 16.17 -9.54
CA GLU A 629 -9.29 16.53 -9.99
C GLU A 629 -9.51 16.19 -11.48
N ALA A 630 -8.52 16.38 -12.35
CA ALA A 630 -8.59 15.99 -13.75
C ALA A 630 -8.70 14.46 -13.92
N LEU A 631 -7.97 13.67 -13.12
CA LEU A 631 -8.10 12.21 -13.07
C LEU A 631 -9.52 11.81 -12.64
N HIS A 632 -10.07 12.44 -11.61
CA HIS A 632 -11.43 12.19 -11.13
C HIS A 632 -12.50 12.52 -12.18
N ARG A 633 -12.38 13.63 -12.91
CA ARG A 633 -13.30 13.96 -14.02
C ARG A 633 -13.25 12.90 -15.13
N ARG A 634 -12.07 12.33 -15.38
CA ARG A 634 -11.86 11.21 -16.30
C ARG A 634 -12.26 9.85 -15.73
N LYS A 635 -12.81 9.80 -14.50
CA LYS A 635 -13.24 8.59 -13.79
C LYS A 635 -12.10 7.60 -13.52
N ALA A 636 -10.87 8.10 -13.44
CA ALA A 636 -9.71 7.36 -13.00
C ALA A 636 -9.64 7.32 -11.46
N PHE A 637 -9.07 6.24 -10.92
CA PHE A 637 -8.81 6.08 -9.49
C PHE A 637 -7.34 6.38 -9.23
N CYS A 638 -7.10 7.39 -8.41
CA CYS A 638 -5.78 7.98 -8.21
C CYS A 638 -5.23 7.65 -6.83
N VAL A 639 -4.04 7.05 -6.80
CA VAL A 639 -3.17 7.05 -5.62
C VAL A 639 -2.26 8.27 -5.71
N MET A 640 -2.25 9.12 -4.69
CA MET A 640 -1.29 10.22 -4.58
C MET A 640 -0.27 9.88 -3.50
N THR A 641 1.01 10.09 -3.78
CA THR A 641 2.08 9.97 -2.79
C THR A 641 2.82 11.28 -2.59
N GLY A 642 3.29 11.51 -1.36
CA GLY A 642 4.02 12.72 -1.02
C GLY A 642 4.62 12.67 0.39
N ASP A 643 5.63 13.49 0.62
CA ASP A 643 6.36 13.61 1.87
C ASP A 643 6.22 15.01 2.50
N GLY A 644 6.04 16.04 1.66
CA GLY A 644 6.01 17.42 2.10
C GLY A 644 4.62 17.93 2.52
N VAL A 645 4.62 19.01 3.31
CA VAL A 645 3.41 19.77 3.68
C VAL A 645 2.63 20.22 2.44
N ASN A 646 3.36 20.52 1.36
CA ASN A 646 2.83 20.90 0.05
C ASN A 646 1.94 19.83 -0.61
N ASP A 647 2.08 18.56 -0.21
CA ASP A 647 1.35 17.44 -0.80
C ASP A 647 0.06 17.13 -0.07
N SER A 648 -0.06 17.58 1.17
CA SER A 648 -1.22 17.36 2.05
C SER A 648 -2.57 17.65 1.38
N PRO A 649 -2.76 18.76 0.62
CA PRO A 649 -4.02 19.02 -0.07
C PRO A 649 -4.34 18.03 -1.19
N ALA A 650 -3.32 17.49 -1.87
CA ALA A 650 -3.48 16.51 -2.93
C ALA A 650 -3.68 15.10 -2.35
N LEU A 651 -2.93 14.74 -1.29
CA LEU A 651 -3.09 13.49 -0.54
C LEU A 651 -4.53 13.32 -0.03
N LYS A 652 -5.12 14.39 0.53
CA LYS A 652 -6.48 14.35 1.07
C LYS A 652 -7.58 14.31 0.00
N ARG A 653 -7.28 14.77 -1.21
CA ARG A 653 -8.21 14.76 -2.35
C ARG A 653 -8.15 13.46 -3.14
N ALA A 654 -7.03 12.75 -3.13
CA ALA A 654 -6.88 11.48 -3.83
C ALA A 654 -7.83 10.41 -3.30
N ASP A 655 -8.07 9.35 -4.09
CA ASP A 655 -8.85 8.21 -3.62
C ASP A 655 -8.10 7.44 -2.53
N VAL A 656 -6.77 7.42 -2.63
CA VAL A 656 -5.86 6.95 -1.60
C VAL A 656 -4.64 7.89 -1.53
N GLY A 657 -4.51 8.60 -0.43
CA GLY A 657 -3.30 9.36 -0.10
C GLY A 657 -2.29 8.49 0.66
N ILE A 658 -1.04 8.44 0.19
CA ILE A 658 0.05 7.70 0.83
C ILE A 658 1.17 8.66 1.23
N ALA A 659 1.52 8.71 2.52
CA ALA A 659 2.64 9.50 3.02
C ALA A 659 3.88 8.66 3.29
N MET A 660 5.04 9.31 3.24
CA MET A 660 6.32 8.73 3.64
C MET A 660 6.44 8.72 5.18
N GLY A 661 6.89 7.61 5.75
CA GLY A 661 6.98 7.38 7.19
C GLY A 661 8.24 7.95 7.83
N LEU A 662 9.40 7.78 7.19
CA LEU A 662 10.69 8.21 7.75
C LEU A 662 10.96 9.69 7.44
N ASN A 663 10.84 10.07 6.18
CA ASN A 663 11.15 11.42 5.70
C ASN A 663 9.91 12.32 5.55
N GLY A 664 8.71 11.75 5.60
CA GLY A 664 7.48 12.54 5.47
C GLY A 664 7.19 13.40 6.69
N SER A 665 6.73 14.62 6.41
CA SER A 665 6.21 15.57 7.39
C SER A 665 4.99 15.00 8.12
N ASP A 666 4.79 15.41 9.38
CA ASP A 666 3.64 14.95 10.16
C ASP A 666 2.31 15.42 9.56
N VAL A 667 2.32 16.57 8.86
CA VAL A 667 1.15 17.07 8.13
C VAL A 667 0.81 16.16 6.95
N ALA A 668 1.81 15.71 6.18
CA ALA A 668 1.58 14.77 5.08
C ALA A 668 1.04 13.43 5.61
N LYS A 669 1.64 12.90 6.69
CA LYS A 669 1.16 11.70 7.36
C LYS A 669 -0.28 11.85 7.82
N ASP A 670 -0.63 12.97 8.44
CA ASP A 670 -1.98 13.20 8.92
C ASP A 670 -3.02 13.34 7.80
N ALA A 671 -2.65 13.98 6.69
CA ALA A 671 -3.50 14.08 5.51
C ALA A 671 -3.71 12.74 4.77
N SER A 672 -2.75 11.81 4.89
CA SER A 672 -2.76 10.53 4.18
C SER A 672 -3.69 9.47 4.78
N ASP A 673 -4.14 8.54 3.94
CA ASP A 673 -4.90 7.36 4.32
C ASP A 673 -4.00 6.18 4.68
N MET A 674 -2.75 6.18 4.20
CA MET A 674 -1.72 5.17 4.46
C MET A 674 -0.34 5.79 4.63
N VAL A 675 0.54 5.13 5.37
CA VAL A 675 1.92 5.57 5.62
C VAL A 675 2.90 4.45 5.30
N LEU A 676 3.94 4.73 4.52
CA LEU A 676 5.02 3.79 4.20
C LEU A 676 6.10 3.86 5.28
N THR A 677 6.35 2.78 6.00
CA THR A 677 7.34 2.76 7.10
C THR A 677 8.78 2.72 6.63
N ASP A 678 9.02 2.33 5.38
CA ASP A 678 10.33 2.15 4.75
C ASP A 678 10.66 3.23 3.71
N ASP A 679 9.72 4.13 3.41
CA ASP A 679 9.82 5.14 2.36
C ASP A 679 10.10 4.54 0.96
N ASP A 680 9.67 3.31 0.69
CA ASP A 680 9.93 2.60 -0.57
C ASP A 680 8.71 2.64 -1.52
N PHE A 681 8.92 3.06 -2.76
CA PHE A 681 7.90 3.03 -3.81
C PHE A 681 7.41 1.60 -4.11
N ALA A 682 8.25 0.57 -3.98
CA ALA A 682 7.86 -0.83 -4.15
C ALA A 682 6.79 -1.27 -3.13
N SER A 683 6.75 -0.66 -1.94
CA SER A 683 5.74 -0.93 -0.93
C SER A 683 4.35 -0.44 -1.34
N ILE A 684 4.24 0.60 -2.19
CA ILE A 684 2.97 1.00 -2.82
C ILE A 684 2.46 -0.09 -3.77
N VAL A 685 3.37 -0.67 -4.57
CA VAL A 685 3.01 -1.76 -5.49
C VAL A 685 2.54 -2.99 -4.73
N ARG A 686 3.19 -3.31 -3.60
CA ARG A 686 2.73 -4.35 -2.67
C ARG A 686 1.35 -4.00 -2.09
N ALA A 687 1.11 -2.76 -1.70
CA ALA A 687 -0.22 -2.33 -1.22
C ALA A 687 -1.31 -2.59 -2.26
N ILE A 688 -1.06 -2.24 -3.53
CA ILE A 688 -2.00 -2.47 -4.63
C ILE A 688 -2.23 -3.97 -4.85
N GLU A 689 -1.18 -4.79 -4.84
CA GLU A 689 -1.27 -6.25 -4.93
C GLU A 689 -2.14 -6.84 -3.81
N GLU A 690 -1.92 -6.38 -2.58
CA GLU A 690 -2.67 -6.79 -1.39
C GLU A 690 -4.14 -6.31 -1.43
N GLY A 691 -4.40 -5.11 -1.94
CA GLY A 691 -5.76 -4.57 -2.15
C GLY A 691 -6.53 -5.35 -3.20
N ARG A 692 -5.88 -5.72 -4.31
CA ARG A 692 -6.45 -6.64 -5.32
C ARG A 692 -6.72 -8.02 -4.72
N ARG A 693 -5.81 -8.56 -3.90
CA ARG A 693 -6.00 -9.86 -3.22
C ARG A 693 -7.21 -9.83 -2.30
N LEU A 694 -7.33 -8.79 -1.48
CA LEU A 694 -8.45 -8.59 -0.59
C LEU A 694 -9.78 -8.67 -1.36
N PHE A 695 -9.86 -7.98 -2.50
CA PHE A 695 -11.06 -7.95 -3.32
C PHE A 695 -11.40 -9.32 -3.93
N ASP A 696 -10.42 -10.02 -4.49
CA ASP A 696 -10.58 -11.38 -5.01
C ASP A 696 -11.08 -12.33 -3.91
N ASN A 697 -10.49 -12.26 -2.72
CA ASN A 697 -10.88 -13.11 -1.59
C ASN A 697 -12.30 -12.82 -1.12
N ILE A 698 -12.72 -11.54 -1.10
CA ILE A 698 -14.09 -11.15 -0.82
C ILE A 698 -15.06 -11.77 -1.82
N GLN A 699 -14.74 -11.72 -3.12
CA GLN A 699 -15.57 -12.37 -4.14
C GLN A 699 -15.64 -13.90 -3.93
N LYS A 700 -14.52 -14.56 -3.64
CA LYS A 700 -14.47 -16.01 -3.46
C LYS A 700 -15.36 -16.49 -2.31
N PHE A 701 -15.23 -15.90 -1.11
CA PHE A 701 -16.05 -16.34 0.01
C PHE A 701 -17.52 -15.96 -0.16
N LEU A 702 -17.83 -14.82 -0.81
CA LEU A 702 -19.22 -14.45 -1.12
C LEU A 702 -19.87 -15.43 -2.10
N VAL A 703 -19.13 -15.86 -3.13
CA VAL A 703 -19.60 -16.89 -4.05
C VAL A 703 -19.92 -18.17 -3.28
N HIS A 704 -19.02 -18.61 -2.39
CA HIS A 704 -19.25 -19.78 -1.54
C HIS A 704 -20.52 -19.67 -0.67
N LEU A 705 -20.64 -18.59 0.11
CA LEU A 705 -21.79 -18.37 1.00
C LEU A 705 -23.11 -18.33 0.22
N LEU A 706 -23.14 -17.63 -0.91
CA LEU A 706 -24.39 -17.42 -1.65
C LEU A 706 -24.81 -18.61 -2.52
N ILE A 707 -23.87 -19.48 -2.91
CA ILE A 707 -24.18 -20.77 -3.55
C ILE A 707 -25.01 -21.64 -2.59
N SER A 708 -24.62 -21.70 -1.31
CA SER A 708 -25.37 -22.42 -0.28
C SER A 708 -26.81 -21.93 -0.22
N ASN A 709 -27.02 -20.62 -0.09
CA ASN A 709 -28.35 -20.03 0.05
C ASN A 709 -29.23 -20.30 -1.18
N ILE A 710 -28.69 -20.19 -2.39
CA ILE A 710 -29.45 -20.48 -3.62
C ILE A 710 -29.84 -21.96 -3.71
N SER A 711 -28.91 -22.86 -3.39
CA SER A 711 -29.18 -24.30 -3.41
C SER A 711 -30.31 -24.69 -2.45
N GLN A 712 -30.31 -24.11 -1.24
CA GLN A 712 -31.33 -24.34 -0.22
C GLN A 712 -32.68 -23.74 -0.62
N VAL A 713 -32.70 -22.53 -1.19
CA VAL A 713 -33.94 -21.93 -1.70
C VAL A 713 -34.58 -22.80 -2.76
N ILE A 714 -33.80 -23.31 -3.71
CA ILE A 714 -34.32 -24.21 -4.76
C ILE A 714 -34.87 -25.51 -4.14
N LEU A 715 -34.10 -26.13 -3.25
CA LEU A 715 -34.49 -27.37 -2.59
C LEU A 715 -35.79 -27.21 -1.79
N LEU A 716 -35.92 -26.13 -1.03
CA LEU A 716 -37.11 -25.88 -0.20
C LEU A 716 -38.31 -25.45 -1.04
N LEU A 717 -38.16 -24.54 -2.01
CA LEU A 717 -39.30 -24.14 -2.84
C LEU A 717 -39.86 -25.30 -3.66
N CYS A 718 -38.99 -26.14 -4.25
CA CYS A 718 -39.43 -27.37 -4.90
C CYS A 718 -39.93 -28.41 -3.88
N GLY A 719 -39.41 -28.39 -2.66
CA GLY A 719 -39.83 -29.19 -1.51
C GLY A 719 -41.32 -29.07 -1.17
N LEU A 720 -41.92 -27.89 -1.36
CA LEU A 720 -43.35 -27.65 -1.15
C LEU A 720 -44.28 -28.54 -1.99
N ALA A 721 -43.76 -29.16 -3.06
CA ALA A 721 -44.52 -30.08 -3.89
C ALA A 721 -44.68 -31.48 -3.24
N PHE A 722 -43.80 -31.86 -2.31
CA PHE A 722 -43.84 -33.17 -1.66
C PHE A 722 -44.73 -33.09 -0.43
N LYS A 723 -45.90 -33.72 -0.51
CA LYS A 723 -46.90 -33.71 0.56
C LYS A 723 -47.07 -35.10 1.16
N ASP A 724 -47.17 -35.15 2.47
CA ASP A 724 -47.43 -36.36 3.23
C ASP A 724 -48.91 -36.80 3.08
N GLY A 725 -49.29 -37.91 3.74
CA GLY A 725 -50.66 -38.43 3.72
C GLY A 725 -51.73 -37.46 4.25
N ASN A 726 -51.34 -36.43 5.01
CA ASN A 726 -52.23 -35.41 5.56
C ASN A 726 -52.30 -34.14 4.68
N GLY A 727 -51.56 -34.11 3.56
CA GLY A 727 -51.50 -32.95 2.66
C GLY A 727 -50.56 -31.84 3.16
N VAL A 728 -49.74 -32.11 4.18
CA VAL A 728 -48.73 -31.20 4.73
C VAL A 728 -47.42 -31.40 3.97
N SER A 729 -46.67 -30.31 3.72
CA SER A 729 -45.41 -30.41 2.98
C SER A 729 -44.31 -31.05 3.83
N VAL A 730 -43.61 -32.04 3.28
CA VAL A 730 -42.49 -32.72 3.94
C VAL A 730 -41.22 -31.93 3.72
N PHE A 731 -40.48 -31.64 4.80
CA PHE A 731 -39.28 -30.82 4.69
C PHE A 731 -38.11 -31.66 4.13
N PRO A 732 -37.49 -31.27 2.99
CA PRO A 732 -36.34 -31.99 2.45
C PRO A 732 -35.06 -31.86 3.30
N LEU A 733 -34.97 -30.78 4.07
CA LEU A 733 -33.97 -30.55 5.11
C LEU A 733 -34.65 -30.07 6.37
N SER A 734 -34.16 -30.49 7.53
CA SER A 734 -34.61 -29.97 8.81
C SER A 734 -34.10 -28.54 9.04
N PRO A 735 -34.79 -27.74 9.87
CA PRO A 735 -34.34 -26.39 10.24
C PRO A 735 -32.91 -26.36 10.77
N LEU A 736 -32.55 -27.38 11.56
CA LEU A 736 -31.21 -27.49 12.14
C LEU A 736 -30.14 -27.84 11.10
N GLU A 737 -30.45 -28.68 10.11
CA GLU A 737 -29.53 -28.99 9.00
C GLU A 737 -29.17 -27.73 8.21
N ILE A 738 -30.16 -26.86 7.96
CA ILE A 738 -29.97 -25.57 7.28
C ILE A 738 -29.04 -24.66 8.09
N LEU A 739 -29.32 -24.51 9.40
CA LEU A 739 -28.47 -23.71 10.29
C LEU A 739 -27.05 -24.29 10.39
N TRP A 740 -26.90 -25.61 10.50
CA TRP A 740 -25.60 -26.27 10.52
C TRP A 740 -24.79 -26.01 9.24
N ALA A 741 -25.42 -26.13 8.07
CA ALA A 741 -24.77 -25.89 6.80
C ALA A 741 -24.31 -24.43 6.65
N ASN A 742 -25.15 -23.46 7.05
CA ASN A 742 -24.86 -22.04 6.88
C ASN A 742 -23.91 -21.49 7.94
N MET A 743 -24.11 -21.86 9.21
CA MET A 743 -23.39 -21.25 10.34
C MET A 743 -22.10 -21.98 10.69
N ILE A 744 -22.06 -23.31 10.57
CA ILE A 744 -20.90 -24.09 10.97
C ILE A 744 -20.07 -24.42 9.73
N THR A 745 -20.65 -25.17 8.80
CA THR A 745 -19.89 -25.67 7.64
C THR A 745 -19.41 -24.50 6.77
N SER A 746 -20.31 -23.60 6.36
CA SER A 746 -19.94 -22.54 5.42
C SER A 746 -19.09 -21.43 6.02
N SER A 747 -19.25 -21.08 7.30
CA SER A 747 -18.49 -20.01 7.95
C SER A 747 -16.98 -20.27 7.99
N PHE A 748 -16.57 -21.49 8.36
CA PHE A 748 -15.15 -21.84 8.41
C PHE A 748 -14.53 -21.90 7.00
N LEU A 749 -15.29 -22.39 6.01
CA LEU A 749 -14.84 -22.42 4.61
C LEU A 749 -14.70 -21.00 4.05
N ALA A 750 -15.67 -20.14 4.31
CA ALA A 750 -15.65 -18.74 3.92
C ALA A 750 -14.48 -17.98 4.56
N MET A 751 -14.20 -18.22 5.85
CA MET A 751 -13.03 -17.67 6.54
C MET A 751 -11.72 -18.14 5.87
N GLY A 752 -11.63 -19.43 5.51
CA GLY A 752 -10.46 -19.96 4.80
C GLY A 752 -10.25 -19.33 3.43
N LEU A 753 -11.33 -19.11 2.68
CA LEU A 753 -11.30 -18.40 1.39
C LEU A 753 -10.91 -16.91 1.55
N GLY A 754 -11.32 -16.27 2.65
CA GLY A 754 -10.90 -14.92 3.01
C GLY A 754 -9.39 -14.77 3.22
N MET A 755 -8.73 -15.86 3.65
CA MET A 755 -7.30 -15.91 3.97
C MET A 755 -6.42 -16.45 2.82
N GLU A 756 -6.96 -16.59 1.61
CA GLU A 756 -6.19 -17.10 0.46
C GLU A 756 -5.08 -16.11 0.04
N GLU A 757 -3.95 -16.63 -0.46
CA GLU A 757 -2.87 -15.79 -0.98
C GLU A 757 -3.20 -15.13 -2.33
N ALA A 758 -2.39 -14.13 -2.69
CA ALA A 758 -2.51 -13.43 -3.97
C ALA A 758 -2.28 -14.40 -5.12
N GLN A 759 -3.11 -14.30 -6.16
CA GLN A 759 -2.93 -15.13 -7.35
C GLN A 759 -1.71 -14.65 -8.14
N PRO A 760 -0.93 -15.55 -8.78
CA PRO A 760 0.30 -15.14 -9.49
C PRO A 760 0.08 -14.11 -10.61
N ASP A 761 -1.11 -14.11 -11.22
CA ASP A 761 -1.48 -13.21 -12.31
C ASP A 761 -2.16 -11.91 -11.84
N ILE A 762 -2.24 -11.66 -10.53
CA ILE A 762 -2.98 -10.52 -9.97
C ILE A 762 -2.45 -9.15 -10.44
N MET A 763 -1.13 -9.05 -10.67
CA MET A 763 -0.45 -7.85 -11.18
C MET A 763 -0.30 -7.84 -12.71
N LEU A 764 -0.95 -8.78 -13.39
CA LEU A 764 -0.97 -8.86 -14.86
C LEU A 764 -2.36 -8.61 -15.44
N ARG A 765 -3.38 -8.61 -14.57
CA ARG A 765 -4.75 -8.20 -14.92
C ARG A 765 -4.88 -6.67 -14.84
N PRO A 766 -5.74 -6.07 -15.67
CA PRO A 766 -6.07 -4.65 -15.55
C PRO A 766 -6.77 -4.35 -14.21
N PRO A 767 -6.80 -3.07 -13.78
CA PRO A 767 -7.50 -2.65 -12.56
C PRO A 767 -9.00 -2.99 -12.61
N HIS A 768 -9.57 -3.34 -11.45
CA HIS A 768 -11.00 -3.65 -11.37
C HIS A 768 -11.88 -2.39 -11.38
N ASP A 769 -13.07 -2.48 -11.97
CA ASP A 769 -14.04 -1.38 -11.91
C ASP A 769 -14.79 -1.36 -10.56
N LEU A 770 -14.42 -0.41 -9.71
CA LEU A 770 -15.01 -0.20 -8.38
C LEU A 770 -16.52 0.13 -8.43
N LYS A 771 -17.07 0.57 -9.58
CA LYS A 771 -18.52 0.83 -9.71
C LYS A 771 -19.33 -0.45 -9.74
N VAL A 772 -18.82 -1.45 -10.44
CA VAL A 772 -19.39 -2.81 -10.43
C VAL A 772 -19.25 -3.35 -9.02
N GLY A 773 -18.10 -3.11 -8.38
CA GLY A 773 -17.79 -3.60 -7.06
C GLY A 773 -17.72 -5.13 -7.08
N VAL A 774 -18.00 -5.75 -5.94
CA VAL A 774 -17.75 -7.19 -5.72
C VAL A 774 -18.65 -8.09 -6.55
N PHE A 775 -19.87 -7.65 -6.87
CA PHE A 775 -20.84 -8.43 -7.64
C PHE A 775 -20.66 -8.23 -9.15
N THR A 776 -19.59 -8.80 -9.69
CA THR A 776 -19.36 -8.82 -11.14
C THR A 776 -20.32 -9.76 -11.85
N TRP A 777 -20.48 -9.58 -13.17
CA TRP A 777 -21.35 -10.45 -13.95
C TRP A 777 -20.82 -11.88 -14.04
N GLU A 778 -19.50 -12.07 -13.95
CA GLU A 778 -18.89 -13.39 -13.77
C GLU A 778 -19.32 -14.02 -12.43
N VAL A 779 -19.13 -13.31 -11.32
CA VAL A 779 -19.50 -13.78 -9.97
C VAL A 779 -20.99 -14.13 -9.89
N ILE A 780 -21.87 -13.30 -10.46
CA ILE A 780 -23.32 -13.57 -10.45
C ILE A 780 -23.67 -14.80 -11.29
N THR A 781 -23.06 -14.95 -12.47
CA THR A 781 -23.33 -16.09 -13.36
C THR A 781 -22.81 -17.39 -12.75
N ASP A 782 -21.57 -17.40 -12.24
CA ASP A 782 -20.98 -18.56 -11.57
C ASP A 782 -21.83 -18.98 -10.36
N LYS A 783 -22.29 -18.00 -9.56
CA LYS A 783 -23.21 -18.24 -8.45
C LYS A 783 -24.49 -18.93 -8.90
N MET A 784 -25.14 -18.43 -9.96
CA MET A 784 -26.39 -19.01 -10.45
C MET A 784 -26.20 -20.44 -10.95
N ILE A 785 -25.13 -20.71 -11.70
CA ILE A 785 -24.85 -22.05 -12.24
C ILE A 785 -24.53 -23.04 -11.11
N TYR A 786 -23.60 -22.67 -10.23
CA TYR A 786 -23.14 -23.56 -9.15
C TYR A 786 -24.25 -23.78 -8.11
N GLY A 787 -24.96 -22.72 -7.71
CA GLY A 787 -26.08 -22.81 -6.77
C GLY A 787 -27.26 -23.62 -7.31
N THR A 788 -27.62 -23.41 -8.58
CA THR A 788 -28.73 -24.15 -9.20
C THR A 788 -28.38 -25.62 -9.37
N THR A 789 -27.17 -25.93 -9.82
CA THR A 789 -26.70 -27.32 -9.96
C THR A 789 -26.67 -28.03 -8.61
N MET A 790 -26.15 -27.39 -7.57
CA MET A 790 -26.13 -27.93 -6.21
C MET A 790 -27.56 -28.18 -5.69
N GLY A 791 -28.48 -27.22 -5.84
CA GLY A 791 -29.88 -27.38 -5.43
C GLY A 791 -30.61 -28.50 -6.18
N ILE A 792 -30.39 -28.62 -7.49
CA ILE A 792 -30.94 -29.71 -8.31
C ILE A 792 -30.38 -31.06 -7.86
N LEU A 793 -29.09 -31.17 -7.55
CA LEU A 793 -28.50 -32.42 -7.09
C LEU A 793 -29.01 -32.83 -5.70
N CYS A 794 -29.18 -31.88 -4.77
CA CYS A 794 -29.81 -32.17 -3.48
C CYS A 794 -31.26 -32.67 -3.67
N LEU A 795 -32.04 -31.98 -4.51
CA LEU A 795 -33.43 -32.37 -4.80
C LEU A 795 -33.50 -33.73 -5.52
N ALA A 796 -32.65 -33.97 -6.51
CA ALA A 796 -32.58 -35.24 -7.20
C ALA A 796 -32.22 -36.38 -6.25
N SER A 797 -31.30 -36.13 -5.31
CA SER A 797 -30.91 -37.13 -4.30
C SER A 797 -32.06 -37.44 -3.34
N PHE A 798 -32.83 -36.44 -2.91
CA PHE A 798 -34.06 -36.62 -2.15
C PHE A 798 -35.07 -37.50 -2.92
N VAL A 799 -35.33 -37.16 -4.19
CA VAL A 799 -36.28 -37.87 -5.06
C VAL A 799 -35.84 -39.31 -5.34
N ILE A 800 -34.55 -39.56 -5.59
CA ILE A 800 -34.02 -40.89 -5.87
C ILE A 800 -34.24 -41.82 -4.67
N VAL A 801 -34.06 -41.33 -3.44
CA VAL A 801 -34.25 -42.14 -2.23
C VAL A 801 -35.73 -42.43 -1.98
N ILE A 802 -36.59 -41.42 -2.12
CA ILE A 802 -38.04 -41.57 -1.91
C ILE A 802 -38.67 -42.49 -2.97
N PHE A 803 -38.45 -42.21 -4.25
CA PHE A 803 -39.13 -42.92 -5.35
C PHE A 803 -38.37 -44.15 -5.84
N GLY A 804 -37.04 -44.15 -5.77
CA GLY A 804 -36.22 -45.27 -6.23
C GLY A 804 -36.16 -46.42 -5.22
N GLY A 805 -35.89 -46.11 -3.95
CA GLY A 805 -35.76 -47.12 -2.88
C GLY A 805 -37.08 -47.44 -2.17
N ASN A 806 -37.96 -46.44 -2.01
CA ASN A 806 -39.08 -46.49 -1.05
C ASN A 806 -40.47 -46.32 -1.68
N ARG A 807 -40.62 -46.60 -2.98
CA ARG A 807 -41.90 -46.63 -3.73
C ARG A 807 -42.74 -45.33 -3.67
N GLY A 808 -42.14 -44.20 -3.28
CA GLY A 808 -42.82 -42.91 -3.22
C GLY A 808 -43.66 -42.67 -1.96
N ASP A 809 -43.45 -43.45 -0.89
CA ASP A 809 -44.13 -43.22 0.38
C ASP A 809 -43.48 -42.05 1.15
N LEU A 810 -44.28 -41.04 1.47
CA LEU A 810 -43.89 -39.83 2.21
C LEU A 810 -44.34 -39.85 3.68
N GLY A 811 -44.97 -40.96 4.12
CA GLY A 811 -45.40 -41.16 5.50
C GLY A 811 -46.48 -40.18 5.97
N THR A 812 -46.58 -40.04 7.29
CA THR A 812 -47.50 -39.11 7.96
C THR A 812 -46.79 -38.44 9.12
N ASP A 813 -46.87 -37.12 9.22
CA ASP A 813 -46.37 -36.34 10.37
C ASP A 813 -44.83 -36.40 10.57
N CYS A 814 -44.08 -36.53 9.48
CA CYS A 814 -42.62 -36.71 9.53
C CYS A 814 -41.81 -35.46 9.89
N ASN A 815 -42.46 -34.31 10.13
CA ASN A 815 -41.79 -33.05 10.47
C ASN A 815 -41.56 -32.89 11.99
N HIS A 816 -42.41 -33.48 12.83
CA HIS A 816 -42.32 -33.35 14.29
C HIS A 816 -41.41 -34.40 14.93
N GLY A 817 -41.53 -35.66 14.51
CA GLY A 817 -40.79 -36.74 15.13
C GLY A 817 -40.70 -37.98 14.24
N TYR A 818 -40.00 -38.99 14.75
CA TYR A 818 -39.85 -40.26 14.06
C TYR A 818 -41.01 -41.20 14.34
N ASN A 819 -41.52 -41.83 13.28
CA ASN A 819 -42.39 -43.00 13.32
C ASN A 819 -41.95 -43.99 12.22
N GLU A 820 -42.53 -45.20 12.21
CA GLU A 820 -42.17 -46.24 11.24
C GLU A 820 -42.53 -45.86 9.79
N THR A 821 -43.54 -45.00 9.56
CA THR A 821 -43.91 -44.55 8.21
C THR A 821 -42.98 -43.46 7.66
N CYS A 822 -42.19 -42.82 8.53
CA CYS A 822 -41.26 -41.75 8.17
C CYS A 822 -39.83 -42.22 7.87
N GLU A 823 -39.55 -43.51 7.96
CA GLU A 823 -38.24 -44.08 7.64
C GLU A 823 -37.71 -43.64 6.26
N PRO A 824 -38.49 -43.69 5.15
CA PRO A 824 -38.06 -43.18 3.85
C PRO A 824 -37.66 -41.71 3.85
N VAL A 825 -38.44 -40.86 4.54
CA VAL A 825 -38.22 -39.41 4.62
C VAL A 825 -36.96 -39.10 5.41
N PHE A 826 -36.72 -39.80 6.53
CA PHE A 826 -35.54 -39.60 7.35
C PHE A 826 -34.25 -40.03 6.63
N HIS A 827 -34.29 -41.09 5.82
CA HIS A 827 -33.17 -41.44 4.94
C HIS A 827 -32.97 -40.39 3.83
N ALA A 828 -34.05 -39.91 3.20
CA ALA A 828 -33.97 -38.91 2.14
C ALA A 828 -33.42 -37.56 2.63
N ARG A 829 -33.77 -37.14 3.87
CA ARG A 829 -33.17 -35.98 4.54
C ARG A 829 -31.68 -36.16 4.78
N ALA A 830 -31.27 -37.31 5.35
CA ALA A 830 -29.86 -37.61 5.60
C ALA A 830 -29.02 -37.52 4.32
N VAL A 831 -29.53 -38.05 3.21
CA VAL A 831 -28.86 -38.00 1.91
C VAL A 831 -28.77 -36.58 1.40
N SER A 832 -29.86 -35.81 1.50
CA SER A 832 -29.89 -34.40 1.07
C SER A 832 -28.91 -33.55 1.87
N PHE A 833 -28.84 -33.76 3.19
CA PHE A 833 -27.90 -33.11 4.09
C PHE A 833 -26.45 -33.51 3.77
N ALA A 834 -26.18 -34.79 3.54
CA ALA A 834 -24.86 -35.26 3.12
C ALA A 834 -24.47 -34.64 1.78
N VAL A 835 -25.30 -34.73 0.74
CA VAL A 835 -25.03 -34.12 -0.56
C VAL A 835 -24.72 -32.62 -0.41
N LEU A 836 -25.57 -31.87 0.29
CA LEU A 836 -25.33 -30.45 0.55
C LEU A 836 -23.96 -30.21 1.23
N SER A 837 -23.68 -30.95 2.31
CA SER A 837 -22.43 -30.81 3.08
C SER A 837 -21.20 -31.09 2.22
N PHE A 838 -21.17 -32.21 1.51
CA PHE A 838 -20.04 -32.60 0.67
C PHE A 838 -19.85 -31.68 -0.53
N LEU A 839 -20.95 -31.24 -1.16
CA LEU A 839 -20.87 -30.28 -2.25
C LEU A 839 -20.35 -28.92 -1.74
N LEU A 840 -20.74 -28.45 -0.55
CA LEU A 840 -20.20 -27.20 0.02
C LEU A 840 -18.69 -27.26 0.26
N LEU A 841 -18.19 -28.42 0.69
CA LEU A 841 -16.76 -28.68 0.89
C LEU A 841 -16.01 -28.65 -0.46
N LEU A 842 -16.54 -29.30 -1.49
CA LEU A 842 -15.97 -29.29 -2.84
C LEU A 842 -15.98 -27.88 -3.45
N THR A 843 -17.07 -27.14 -3.29
CA THR A 843 -17.19 -25.75 -3.77
C THR A 843 -16.13 -24.85 -3.16
N ALA A 844 -15.74 -25.07 -1.90
CA ALA A 844 -14.69 -24.28 -1.26
C ALA A 844 -13.34 -24.44 -1.97
N TRP A 845 -13.01 -25.61 -2.50
CA TRP A 845 -11.82 -25.80 -3.31
C TRP A 845 -11.97 -25.31 -4.74
N GLU A 846 -13.14 -25.52 -5.35
CA GLU A 846 -13.42 -25.06 -6.72
C GLU A 846 -13.35 -23.54 -6.86
N VAL A 847 -13.82 -22.79 -5.85
CA VAL A 847 -13.88 -21.32 -5.90
C VAL A 847 -12.53 -20.66 -5.57
N LYS A 848 -11.46 -21.43 -5.28
CA LYS A 848 -10.10 -20.87 -5.10
C LYS A 848 -9.65 -20.01 -6.30
N HIS A 849 -10.13 -20.32 -7.51
CA HIS A 849 -9.90 -19.51 -8.70
C HIS A 849 -11.12 -19.52 -9.65
N PHE A 850 -11.51 -18.35 -10.19
CA PHE A 850 -12.68 -18.22 -11.06
C PHE A 850 -12.54 -18.90 -12.44
N GLY A 851 -11.37 -18.78 -13.10
CA GLY A 851 -11.11 -19.41 -14.40
C GLY A 851 -10.27 -20.71 -14.44
N ARG A 852 -9.32 -20.92 -13.51
CA ARG A 852 -8.42 -22.10 -13.52
C ARG A 852 -9.11 -23.35 -13.01
N SER A 853 -8.68 -24.49 -13.55
CA SER A 853 -9.13 -25.81 -13.12
C SER A 853 -8.58 -26.14 -11.74
N LEU A 854 -9.34 -26.86 -10.91
CA LEU A 854 -8.88 -27.46 -9.66
C LEU A 854 -7.63 -28.33 -9.89
N PHE A 855 -7.54 -29.01 -11.03
CA PHE A 855 -6.42 -29.89 -11.37
C PHE A 855 -5.17 -29.15 -11.86
N ASN A 856 -5.27 -27.85 -12.10
CA ASN A 856 -4.16 -27.02 -12.57
C ASN A 856 -4.27 -25.57 -12.02
N LEU A 857 -4.28 -25.46 -10.69
CA LEU A 857 -4.48 -24.21 -9.95
C LEU A 857 -3.28 -23.26 -10.06
N ASP A 858 -2.07 -23.77 -9.86
CA ASP A 858 -0.83 -23.00 -9.93
C ASP A 858 0.24 -23.73 -10.75
N PRO A 859 0.22 -23.54 -12.08
CA PRO A 859 1.17 -24.18 -12.98
C PRO A 859 2.57 -23.59 -12.91
N LEU A 860 2.88 -22.58 -12.06
CA LEU A 860 4.24 -22.05 -11.93
C LEU A 860 4.99 -22.70 -10.76
N ARG A 861 4.30 -22.94 -9.65
CA ARG A 861 4.90 -23.53 -8.45
C ARG A 861 4.73 -25.05 -8.37
N HIS A 862 3.66 -25.60 -8.94
CA HIS A 862 3.31 -27.01 -8.79
C HIS A 862 2.99 -27.65 -10.15
N HIS A 863 3.92 -28.47 -10.65
CA HIS A 863 3.76 -29.21 -11.90
C HIS A 863 3.53 -30.71 -11.65
N GLY A 864 2.75 -31.36 -12.51
CA GLY A 864 2.56 -32.81 -12.54
C GLY A 864 1.15 -33.30 -12.16
N PRO A 865 0.90 -34.62 -12.22
CA PRO A 865 -0.43 -35.22 -12.06
C PRO A 865 -1.00 -35.13 -10.63
N PHE A 866 -0.16 -34.87 -9.62
CA PHE A 866 -0.55 -34.71 -8.22
C PHE A 866 -0.40 -33.27 -7.72
N SER A 867 -0.29 -32.29 -8.62
CA SER A 867 -0.15 -30.86 -8.28
C SER A 867 -1.30 -30.30 -7.44
N VAL A 868 -2.46 -30.98 -7.44
CA VAL A 868 -3.65 -30.61 -6.67
C VAL A 868 -3.40 -30.62 -5.16
N PHE A 869 -2.76 -31.65 -4.62
CA PHE A 869 -2.60 -31.77 -3.17
C PHE A 869 -1.70 -30.68 -2.57
N PRO A 870 -0.51 -30.38 -3.13
CA PRO A 870 0.30 -29.25 -2.70
C PRO A 870 -0.43 -27.91 -2.85
N ALA A 871 -1.13 -27.70 -3.97
CA ALA A 871 -1.88 -26.46 -4.22
C ALA A 871 -3.07 -26.25 -3.26
N LEU A 872 -3.70 -27.33 -2.81
CA LEU A 872 -4.76 -27.27 -1.79
C LEU A 872 -4.21 -27.08 -0.39
N TYR A 873 -3.12 -27.78 -0.04
CA TYR A 873 -2.51 -27.72 1.30
C TYR A 873 -1.84 -26.38 1.61
N TYR A 874 -1.50 -25.60 0.57
CA TYR A 874 -0.89 -24.29 0.71
C TYR A 874 -1.69 -23.35 1.64
N ASN A 875 -3.02 -23.29 1.47
CA ASN A 875 -3.91 -22.70 2.47
C ASN A 875 -4.27 -23.75 3.53
N LYS A 876 -3.40 -23.87 4.55
CA LYS A 876 -3.56 -24.86 5.63
C LYS A 876 -4.89 -24.72 6.37
N PHE A 877 -5.36 -23.50 6.58
CA PHE A 877 -6.61 -23.27 7.30
C PHE A 877 -7.80 -23.79 6.48
N LEU A 878 -7.90 -23.42 5.21
CA LEU A 878 -8.96 -23.91 4.32
C LEU A 878 -8.92 -25.43 4.18
N PHE A 879 -7.73 -26.02 4.04
CA PHE A 879 -7.56 -27.47 3.98
C PHE A 879 -8.10 -28.17 5.23
N TRP A 880 -7.70 -27.74 6.42
CA TRP A 880 -8.18 -28.32 7.68
C TRP A 880 -9.66 -28.00 7.95
N ALA A 881 -10.18 -26.87 7.50
CA ALA A 881 -11.61 -26.57 7.55
C ALA A 881 -12.42 -27.55 6.70
N VAL A 882 -11.95 -27.89 5.49
CA VAL A 882 -12.60 -28.90 4.65
C VAL A 882 -12.52 -30.29 5.27
N VAL A 883 -11.35 -30.69 5.78
CA VAL A 883 -11.18 -31.98 6.47
C VAL A 883 -12.07 -32.06 7.72
N GLY A 884 -12.13 -30.99 8.51
CA GLY A 884 -12.98 -30.90 9.69
C GLY A 884 -14.47 -30.97 9.34
N GLY A 885 -14.91 -30.29 8.28
CA GLY A 885 -16.28 -30.39 7.77
C GLY A 885 -16.63 -31.80 7.30
N PHE A 886 -15.74 -32.43 6.53
CA PHE A 886 -15.90 -33.82 6.06
C PHE A 886 -16.03 -34.79 7.24
N LEU A 887 -15.12 -34.72 8.20
CA LEU A 887 -15.13 -35.60 9.37
C LEU A 887 -16.33 -35.30 10.29
N GLY A 888 -16.74 -34.03 10.39
CA GLY A 888 -17.89 -33.60 11.18
C GLY A 888 -19.24 -34.11 10.67
N THR A 889 -19.36 -34.40 9.37
CA THR A 889 -20.60 -34.93 8.78
C THR A 889 -20.93 -36.35 9.26
N PHE A 890 -19.93 -37.21 9.52
CA PHE A 890 -20.17 -38.60 9.94
C PHE A 890 -20.81 -38.74 11.34
N PRO A 891 -20.29 -38.08 12.40
CA PRO A 891 -20.93 -38.07 13.72
C PRO A 891 -22.39 -37.60 13.68
N VAL A 892 -22.67 -36.56 12.89
CA VAL A 892 -24.03 -36.01 12.76
C VAL A 892 -25.00 -37.06 12.19
N ILE A 893 -24.56 -37.85 11.20
CA ILE A 893 -25.39 -38.85 10.51
C ILE A 893 -25.58 -40.14 11.32
N TYR A 894 -24.57 -40.56 12.09
CA TYR A 894 -24.55 -41.90 12.70
C TYR A 894 -24.79 -41.94 14.21
N ILE A 895 -24.66 -40.83 14.95
CA ILE A 895 -24.90 -40.85 16.40
C ILE A 895 -26.42 -40.89 16.67
N PRO A 896 -26.97 -41.96 17.29
CA PRO A 896 -28.43 -42.23 17.33
C PRO A 896 -29.33 -41.15 17.94
N VAL A 897 -28.81 -40.37 18.89
CA VAL A 897 -29.56 -39.26 19.52
C VAL A 897 -29.44 -37.99 18.67
N VAL A 898 -28.28 -37.78 18.04
CA VAL A 898 -28.01 -36.59 17.24
C VAL A 898 -28.73 -36.69 15.90
N ASN A 899 -28.65 -37.83 15.21
CA ASN A 899 -29.26 -37.99 13.90
C ASN A 899 -30.79 -37.95 13.96
N LYS A 900 -31.40 -38.73 14.85
CA LYS A 900 -32.84 -39.01 14.87
C LYS A 900 -33.64 -37.95 15.61
N ASP A 901 -33.21 -37.59 16.82
CA ASP A 901 -33.98 -36.70 17.70
C ASP A 901 -33.63 -35.22 17.47
N VAL A 902 -32.39 -34.92 17.05
CA VAL A 902 -31.91 -33.54 16.89
C VAL A 902 -31.94 -33.08 15.43
N PHE A 903 -31.35 -33.84 14.50
CA PHE A 903 -31.29 -33.48 13.08
C PHE A 903 -32.47 -34.03 12.25
N LYS A 904 -33.32 -34.88 12.83
CA LYS A 904 -34.51 -35.49 12.22
C LYS A 904 -34.22 -36.29 10.94
N HIS A 905 -33.16 -37.09 10.95
CA HIS A 905 -32.74 -37.98 9.87
C HIS A 905 -32.16 -39.34 10.37
N LEU A 906 -31.87 -40.27 9.46
CA LEU A 906 -31.33 -41.60 9.78
C LEU A 906 -29.94 -41.85 9.16
N GLY A 907 -29.27 -42.92 9.61
CA GLY A 907 -27.97 -43.32 9.07
C GLY A 907 -28.02 -43.73 7.61
N LEU A 908 -26.90 -43.54 6.89
CA LEU A 908 -26.78 -43.87 5.46
C LEU A 908 -26.22 -45.28 5.26
N SER A 909 -26.69 -45.96 4.21
CA SER A 909 -26.26 -47.30 3.77
C SER A 909 -25.83 -47.29 2.29
N TRP A 910 -26.64 -47.82 1.37
CA TRP A 910 -26.41 -47.78 -0.07
C TRP A 910 -26.48 -46.36 -0.64
N GLU A 911 -27.13 -45.45 0.07
CA GLU A 911 -27.34 -44.08 -0.34
C GLU A 911 -26.04 -43.27 -0.45
N TRP A 912 -24.93 -43.73 0.15
CA TRP A 912 -23.59 -43.18 -0.09
C TRP A 912 -23.20 -43.22 -1.58
N GLY A 913 -23.71 -44.18 -2.36
CA GLY A 913 -23.53 -44.19 -3.81
C GLY A 913 -24.17 -42.99 -4.50
N VAL A 914 -25.32 -42.53 -4.01
CA VAL A 914 -26.00 -41.31 -4.49
C VAL A 914 -25.17 -40.08 -4.14
N VAL A 915 -24.66 -40.00 -2.91
CA VAL A 915 -23.79 -38.89 -2.46
C VAL A 915 -22.54 -38.80 -3.31
N ALA A 916 -21.85 -39.92 -3.55
CA ALA A 916 -20.66 -39.97 -4.39
C ALA A 916 -20.96 -39.58 -5.85
N GLY A 917 -22.08 -40.08 -6.41
CA GLY A 917 -22.54 -39.72 -7.75
C GLY A 917 -22.80 -38.22 -7.89
N ALA A 918 -23.48 -37.61 -6.92
CA ALA A 918 -23.73 -36.16 -6.91
C ALA A 918 -22.43 -35.35 -6.87
N CYS A 919 -21.44 -35.76 -6.07
CA CYS A 919 -20.12 -35.12 -6.00
C CYS A 919 -19.40 -35.13 -7.36
N VAL A 920 -19.40 -36.28 -8.05
CA VAL A 920 -18.77 -36.42 -9.37
C VAL A 920 -19.47 -35.55 -10.40
N ILE A 921 -20.80 -35.59 -10.45
CA ILE A 921 -21.59 -34.77 -11.39
C ILE A 921 -21.33 -33.29 -11.15
N TYR A 922 -21.34 -32.85 -9.90
CA TYR A 922 -21.09 -31.46 -9.55
C TYR A 922 -19.71 -31.00 -10.03
N LEU A 923 -18.65 -31.76 -9.72
CA LEU A 923 -17.29 -31.46 -10.14
C LEU A 923 -17.18 -31.38 -11.67
N LEU A 924 -17.79 -32.33 -12.39
CA LEU A 924 -17.81 -32.32 -13.85
C LEU A 924 -18.48 -31.06 -14.41
N VAL A 925 -19.62 -30.65 -13.86
CA VAL A 925 -20.34 -29.44 -14.31
C VAL A 925 -19.51 -28.19 -14.08
N VAL A 926 -18.93 -28.03 -12.88
CA VAL A 926 -18.11 -26.86 -12.52
C VAL A 926 -16.85 -26.78 -13.37
N GLU A 927 -16.12 -27.88 -13.52
CA GLU A 927 -14.90 -27.91 -14.34
C GLU A 927 -15.18 -27.73 -15.83
N THR A 928 -16.29 -28.27 -16.33
CA THR A 928 -16.74 -28.03 -17.70
C THR A 928 -17.08 -26.56 -17.92
N TRP A 929 -17.78 -25.94 -16.98
CA TRP A 929 -18.10 -24.51 -17.05
C TRP A 929 -16.83 -23.66 -17.09
N LYS A 930 -15.86 -23.93 -16.21
CA LYS A 930 -14.55 -23.26 -16.23
C LYS A 930 -13.81 -23.49 -17.54
N ALA A 931 -13.85 -24.70 -18.09
CA ALA A 931 -13.23 -25.02 -19.38
C ALA A 931 -13.87 -24.25 -20.54
N ILE A 932 -15.20 -24.09 -20.54
CA ILE A 932 -15.93 -23.25 -21.50
C ILE A 932 -15.48 -21.79 -21.40
N LYS A 933 -15.40 -21.24 -20.17
CA LYS A 933 -14.91 -19.86 -19.94
C LYS A 933 -13.51 -19.65 -20.50
N ARG A 934 -12.60 -20.60 -20.27
CA ARG A 934 -11.22 -20.57 -20.82
C ARG A 934 -11.20 -20.65 -22.34
N ARG A 935 -11.96 -21.56 -22.94
CA ARG A 935 -11.92 -21.80 -24.39
C ARG A 935 -12.53 -20.67 -25.22
N ILE A 936 -13.60 -20.05 -24.73
CA ILE A 936 -14.29 -18.96 -25.43
C ILE A 936 -13.63 -17.60 -25.13
N GLY A 937 -12.76 -17.51 -24.12
CA GLY A 937 -12.21 -16.24 -23.66
C GLY A 937 -13.32 -15.37 -23.07
N LEU A 938 -14.04 -15.88 -22.08
CA LEU A 938 -15.06 -15.11 -21.34
C LEU A 938 -14.51 -14.67 -19.98
N TRP A 939 -14.70 -13.39 -19.63
CA TRP A 939 -14.27 -12.77 -18.36
C TRP A 939 -12.85 -13.15 -17.91
N SER A 940 -12.66 -13.80 -16.76
CA SER A 940 -11.36 -14.30 -16.27
C SER A 940 -10.62 -15.16 -17.31
N GLY A 941 -11.34 -15.84 -18.22
CA GLY A 941 -10.76 -16.59 -19.33
C GLY A 941 -10.07 -15.74 -20.41
N LYS A 942 -10.36 -14.43 -20.52
CA LYS A 942 -9.68 -13.51 -21.46
C LYS A 942 -8.27 -13.14 -21.04
N SER A 943 -8.02 -13.14 -19.74
CA SER A 943 -6.79 -12.59 -19.16
C SER A 943 -5.79 -13.69 -18.77
N MET A 944 -6.03 -14.94 -19.20
CA MET A 944 -5.08 -16.03 -18.98
C MET A 944 -3.86 -15.85 -19.88
N LEU A 945 -2.79 -15.36 -19.27
CA LEU A 945 -1.46 -15.42 -19.86
C LEU A 945 -1.04 -16.89 -19.95
N THR A 946 -0.43 -17.26 -21.07
CA THR A 946 0.15 -18.59 -21.23
C THR A 946 1.27 -18.78 -20.19
N PRO A 947 1.57 -20.03 -19.77
CA PRO A 947 2.69 -20.32 -18.87
C PRO A 947 4.02 -19.72 -19.36
N GLU A 948 4.22 -19.64 -20.68
CA GLU A 948 5.39 -19.01 -21.32
C GLU A 948 5.46 -17.50 -21.06
N LEU A 949 4.34 -16.78 -21.18
CA LEU A 949 4.29 -15.33 -20.89
C LEU A 949 4.45 -15.01 -19.40
N LEU A 950 4.04 -15.92 -18.51
CA LEU A 950 4.27 -15.83 -17.08
C LEU A 950 5.76 -16.05 -16.73
N LEU A 951 6.42 -17.00 -17.39
CA LEU A 951 7.85 -17.26 -17.24
C LEU A 951 8.71 -16.12 -17.80
N GLU A 952 8.34 -15.51 -18.93
CA GLU A 952 8.99 -14.31 -19.46
C GLU A 952 8.83 -13.12 -18.49
N ALA A 953 7.67 -12.99 -17.85
CA ALA A 953 7.42 -11.94 -16.86
C ALA A 953 8.29 -12.07 -15.59
N GLU A 954 8.53 -13.31 -15.12
CA GLU A 954 9.45 -13.60 -14.00
C GLU A 954 10.92 -13.51 -14.39
N HIS A 955 11.34 -14.02 -15.56
CA HIS A 955 12.74 -13.94 -16.00
C HIS A 955 13.17 -12.50 -16.29
N GLY A 956 12.26 -11.65 -16.75
CA GLY A 956 12.50 -10.20 -16.84
C GLY A 956 12.64 -9.50 -15.48
N ALA A 957 12.18 -10.11 -14.39
CA ALA A 957 12.37 -9.62 -13.01
C ALA A 957 13.60 -10.24 -12.32
N ALA A 958 13.93 -11.50 -12.64
CA ALA A 958 15.09 -12.21 -12.11
C ALA A 958 16.40 -11.87 -12.84
N GLY A 959 16.34 -11.53 -14.14
CA GLY A 959 17.50 -11.12 -14.94
C GLY A 959 18.25 -9.89 -14.40
N ASP A 960 17.55 -9.03 -13.64
CA ASP A 960 18.13 -7.86 -12.98
C ASP A 960 18.72 -8.16 -11.59
N SER A 961 18.46 -9.35 -11.03
CA SER A 961 19.15 -9.84 -9.83
C SER A 961 20.44 -10.62 -10.18
N ALA A 962 20.48 -11.25 -11.36
CA ALA A 962 21.64 -12.02 -11.82
C ALA A 962 22.78 -11.14 -12.37
N SER A 963 22.51 -9.90 -12.80
CA SER A 963 23.53 -8.92 -13.17
C SER A 963 24.37 -8.43 -11.97
N ASN A 964 23.94 -8.73 -10.73
CA ASN A 964 24.68 -8.47 -9.50
C ASN A 964 25.56 -9.64 -9.01
N MET A 965 25.58 -10.78 -9.71
CA MET A 965 26.47 -11.92 -9.38
C MET A 965 27.63 -12.14 -10.37
N SER A 966 27.61 -11.50 -11.55
CA SER A 966 28.65 -11.70 -12.58
C SER A 966 29.89 -10.79 -12.46
N THR A 967 30.06 -10.06 -11.35
CA THR A 967 31.29 -9.27 -11.06
C THR A 967 32.06 -9.76 -9.82
N MET A 968 31.79 -10.98 -9.35
CA MET A 968 32.61 -11.68 -8.35
C MET A 968 33.13 -13.02 -8.89
N SER A 969 33.96 -13.00 -9.94
CA SER A 969 34.89 -14.10 -10.25
C SER A 969 35.88 -13.73 -11.36
N SER A 970 36.71 -12.71 -11.13
CA SER A 970 37.98 -12.61 -11.86
C SER A 970 38.98 -11.78 -11.07
N THR A 971 39.73 -12.45 -10.21
CA THR A 971 41.16 -12.22 -9.91
C THR A 971 41.55 -12.93 -8.60
N SER A 972 42.18 -14.10 -8.70
CA SER A 972 43.37 -14.41 -7.88
C SER A 972 44.06 -15.71 -8.33
N SER A 973 45.39 -15.60 -8.37
CA SER A 973 46.43 -16.65 -8.35
C SER A 973 46.62 -17.55 -9.59
N ALA A 974 47.56 -17.12 -10.43
CA ALA A 974 48.50 -18.02 -11.08
C ALA A 974 49.59 -18.43 -10.09
N SER A 975 49.76 -19.74 -9.85
CA SER A 975 51.05 -20.36 -9.49
C SER A 975 50.93 -21.89 -9.36
N GLY A 976 51.70 -22.62 -10.16
CA GLY A 976 52.40 -23.84 -9.72
C GLY A 976 51.70 -25.21 -9.86
N GLY A 977 52.04 -25.91 -10.96
CA GLY A 977 52.55 -27.28 -10.92
C GLY A 977 51.58 -28.46 -10.79
N GLY A 978 51.76 -29.48 -11.66
CA GLY A 978 51.40 -30.86 -11.36
C GLY A 978 50.73 -31.65 -12.49
N TYR A 979 51.49 -32.56 -13.08
CA TYR A 979 51.10 -33.58 -14.08
C TYR A 979 50.07 -34.61 -13.61
N VAL A 980 49.55 -35.40 -14.59
CA VAL A 980 49.02 -36.81 -14.59
C VAL A 980 47.62 -36.86 -15.25
N VAL A 981 47.46 -37.08 -16.57
CA VAL A 981 47.36 -38.35 -17.36
C VAL A 981 46.48 -39.42 -16.66
N THR A 982 45.28 -39.78 -17.12
CA THR A 982 44.92 -40.82 -18.14
C THR A 982 43.39 -40.78 -18.26
N ASP A 983 42.69 -40.80 -19.41
CA ASP A 983 42.62 -41.71 -20.57
C ASP A 983 41.26 -42.43 -20.60
N GLU A 984 40.80 -42.79 -21.80
CA GLU A 984 39.60 -43.59 -22.16
C GLU A 984 38.23 -42.86 -22.08
N SER A 985 37.36 -42.82 -23.09
CA SER A 985 37.23 -43.53 -24.37
C SER A 985 36.14 -42.84 -25.22
N GLY A 986 36.40 -42.54 -26.51
CA GLY A 986 35.35 -42.50 -27.55
C GLY A 986 34.86 -43.93 -27.88
N PRO A 987 34.09 -44.22 -28.96
CA PRO A 987 34.00 -43.48 -30.22
C PRO A 987 32.62 -43.42 -30.96
N TRP A 988 32.45 -42.41 -31.85
CA TRP A 988 31.88 -42.48 -33.23
C TRP A 988 30.37 -42.83 -33.43
N ALA A 989 29.68 -42.56 -34.54
CA ALA A 989 29.72 -41.66 -35.70
C ALA A 989 28.44 -41.98 -36.52
N GLU A 990 27.79 -41.00 -37.13
CA GLU A 990 27.52 -40.92 -38.59
C GLU A 990 26.14 -41.32 -39.17
N ALA A 991 25.76 -40.52 -40.19
CA ALA A 991 24.82 -40.73 -41.30
C ALA A 991 23.28 -40.65 -41.01
N GLY A 992 22.43 -39.97 -41.81
CA GLY A 992 22.57 -39.28 -43.09
C GLY A 992 21.23 -39.32 -43.89
N ASN A 993 21.00 -38.33 -44.76
CA ASN A 993 19.98 -38.22 -45.85
C ASN A 993 18.50 -37.94 -45.47
N HIS A 994 17.67 -37.16 -46.22
CA HIS A 994 17.75 -36.50 -47.53
C HIS A 994 16.60 -35.45 -47.72
N SER A 995 16.95 -34.22 -48.10
CA SER A 995 16.45 -33.41 -49.26
C SER A 995 14.96 -33.07 -49.49
N LYS A 996 14.66 -31.75 -49.63
CA LYS A 996 14.14 -31.02 -50.84
C LYS A 996 13.62 -29.62 -50.41
N GLU A 997 14.33 -28.53 -50.72
CA GLU A 997 14.23 -27.66 -51.94
C GLU A 997 13.08 -26.63 -51.94
N LYS A 998 13.40 -25.34 -51.70
CA LYS A 998 13.23 -24.22 -52.68
C LYS A 998 13.61 -22.84 -52.10
N THR A 999 14.61 -22.25 -52.75
CA THR A 999 14.99 -20.84 -53.05
C THR A 999 13.79 -19.89 -53.12
N GLU A 1000 13.85 -18.60 -52.74
CA GLU A 1000 14.66 -17.54 -53.39
C GLU A 1000 14.77 -16.25 -52.54
N VAL A 1001 15.91 -15.59 -52.73
CA VAL A 1001 16.40 -14.31 -52.19
C VAL A 1001 16.16 -13.23 -53.25
N VAL A 1002 15.79 -11.99 -52.89
CA VAL A 1002 16.33 -10.75 -53.52
C VAL A 1002 16.21 -9.56 -52.56
N ASN A 1003 17.39 -8.99 -52.28
CA ASN A 1003 17.73 -7.71 -51.64
C ASN A 1003 17.58 -6.56 -52.66
N VAL A 1004 17.51 -5.27 -52.27
CA VAL A 1004 18.15 -4.10 -52.96
C VAL A 1004 17.56 -2.70 -52.60
N GLN A 1005 18.47 -1.86 -52.07
CA GLN A 1005 18.76 -0.42 -52.28
C GLN A 1005 17.82 0.75 -51.87
N THR A 1006 18.39 1.55 -50.95
CA THR A 1006 18.68 3.00 -51.04
C THR A 1006 18.10 3.83 -52.18
N ARG A 1007 17.45 4.97 -51.83
CA ARG A 1007 17.67 6.28 -52.49
C ARG A 1007 17.19 7.47 -51.63
N GLN A 1008 18.10 8.41 -51.36
CA GLN A 1008 17.79 9.83 -51.14
C GLN A 1008 17.17 10.44 -52.41
N VAL A 1009 16.32 11.47 -52.29
CA VAL A 1009 16.36 12.75 -53.05
C VAL A 1009 15.35 13.75 -52.46
N HIS A 1010 15.79 15.01 -52.41
CA HIS A 1010 15.13 16.28 -52.06
C HIS A 1010 13.95 16.72 -52.95
N LYS A 1011 13.24 17.76 -52.47
CA LYS A 1011 12.26 18.68 -53.12
C LYS A 1011 10.87 18.05 -53.31
N THR A 1012 9.77 18.66 -52.86
CA THR A 1012 9.37 20.09 -52.78
C THR A 1012 8.42 20.30 -51.62
#